data_AF-A0A8C7XLQ3-F1
#
_entry.id   AF-A0A8C7XLQ3-F1
#
_cell.length_a   1.000
_cell.length_b   1.000
_cell.length_c   1.000
_cell.angle_alpha   90.00
_cell.angle_beta   90.00
_cell.angle_gamma   90.00
#
_symmetry.space_group_name_H-M   'P 1'
#
loop_
_entity.id
_entity.type
_entity.pdbx_description
1 polymer ?
#
loop_
_entity_poly.entity_id
_entity_poly.type
_entity_poly.pdbx_seq_one_letter_code
_entity_poly.pdbx_strand_id
1 'polypeptide(L)'
;MEGGDLSAGASDENPSEVEFLLEREEGLEEQRSPYFPDDMEDSESLEFERLFAPRSRAGARGLCSGSAWALAFFGVDCFDPEVMDYVANLGMHTSSPSLDVKAEELQQQLIIETRNLKKTRNFYQRLIQQERKNKGSETKLMLSKLKSQLDELRSKVTFLDCVKKYLEVLSVDRWGLEVSLLPSLAVSGRDSCELQSSDNPSALSFSVSKGKSTLQAGSRLGLMAYLYARNAAVEGYIQQFLYTYRFFCTPEQFLQFIMEKFSSEETQKVEDWFIDGSKIFHRSLDLLQLWVTDCRSVDFRQRSLVEAVENFLNTEVVPAYSQGEALLHALHTCHASSTDTQRKGSSTGLDEDDSVCLHSSLEDLCRKWRIPRLVESSASTPKQKAFSISAALPMPCHGSVMSSLCLQSEEQVPFSQNEYSAQHIAQQLTLLQQEMFQGCHPVHFLNSRIQGVRDKVLSPNKNVSQPIPAAGGRGVLVQEGAADTFLQRLLTHADSVTNWISAEIVICDSVKSQAALLTKYLWIGKHCYKWRNFATAMQVLGALENVIVRQLPAWKHLTSKVLEILEELRAVQVFLKSDDLCLMGGQRTQRRPTLPSAHILAMHVQQLEIGAFTLTTGAYKWNKLRSIAKVVSQVHAFQETLYPYKPDRDLQAYLHSRITRLANSDIHLLAADNDANFQQSSERQTRRIHNTLKRVKATFQ
;
A
#
# COMPACT_ATOMS: atom_id res chain seq x y z
N MET A 1 61.86 15.60 47.21
CA MET A 1 61.56 14.76 48.39
C MET A 1 60.30 13.99 48.06
N GLU A 2 60.40 12.66 48.13
CA GLU A 2 59.38 11.64 48.45
C GLU A 2 57.90 12.09 48.38
N GLY A 3 56.98 11.41 47.71
CA GLY A 3 56.82 9.98 47.41
C GLY A 3 55.45 9.52 47.92
N GLY A 4 54.72 8.69 47.15
CA GLY A 4 53.68 7.77 47.69
C GLY A 4 52.21 8.04 47.33
N ASP A 5 51.73 7.33 46.30
CA ASP A 5 50.66 6.31 46.33
C ASP A 5 49.16 6.58 46.62
N LEU A 6 48.35 6.19 45.59
CA LEU A 6 47.05 5.46 45.60
C LEU A 6 45.78 6.24 46.04
N SER A 7 44.56 6.12 45.46
CA SER A 7 43.94 5.11 44.58
C SER A 7 42.60 5.64 43.98
N ALA A 8 42.31 5.18 42.76
CA ALA A 8 41.02 4.79 42.14
C ALA A 8 39.76 5.68 42.15
N GLY A 9 39.30 6.04 40.94
CA GLY A 9 37.91 6.29 40.57
C GLY A 9 37.68 5.80 39.14
N ALA A 10 36.82 4.79 38.98
CA ALA A 10 36.53 4.07 37.76
C ALA A 10 35.69 4.88 36.75
N SER A 11 35.98 4.71 35.46
CA SER A 11 35.11 5.11 34.35
C SER A 11 34.98 3.95 33.39
N ASP A 12 33.74 3.48 33.23
CA ASP A 12 33.29 2.43 32.31
C ASP A 12 33.56 2.79 30.85
N GLU A 13 34.27 1.90 30.13
CA GLU A 13 34.28 1.85 28.67
C GLU A 13 33.22 0.85 28.19
N ASN A 14 32.30 1.34 27.37
CA ASN A 14 31.24 0.60 26.70
C ASN A 14 31.79 0.01 25.36
N PRO A 15 31.45 -1.23 24.97
CA PRO A 15 32.00 -1.84 23.76
C PRO A 15 31.28 -1.41 22.48
N SER A 16 32.11 -1.29 21.44
CA SER A 16 31.91 -0.79 20.08
C SER A 16 30.79 -1.43 19.25
N GLU A 17 30.05 -0.55 18.56
CA GLU A 17 29.21 -0.85 17.39
C GLU A 17 30.06 -1.28 16.19
N VAL A 18 29.62 -2.33 15.50
CA VAL A 18 30.24 -2.82 14.25
C VAL A 18 29.43 -2.28 13.08
N GLU A 19 29.93 -1.21 12.46
CA GLU A 19 29.45 -0.68 11.18
C GLU A 19 29.75 -1.67 10.04
N PHE A 20 28.71 -2.13 9.34
CA PHE A 20 28.84 -2.85 8.07
C PHE A 20 28.83 -1.84 6.93
N LEU A 21 30.01 -1.60 6.34
CA LEU A 21 30.23 -0.67 5.23
C LEU A 21 29.70 -1.25 3.91
N LEU A 22 28.81 -0.50 3.26
CA LEU A 22 28.47 -0.65 1.85
C LEU A 22 29.56 0.03 1.01
N GLU A 23 30.44 -0.76 0.42
CA GLU A 23 31.46 -0.25 -0.50
C GLU A 23 30.86 0.26 -1.81
N ARG A 24 31.46 1.37 -2.23
CA ARG A 24 31.18 2.22 -3.37
C ARG A 24 32.03 1.72 -4.54
N GLU A 25 31.42 1.16 -5.59
CA GLU A 25 32.17 0.74 -6.79
C GLU A 25 32.21 1.85 -7.84
N GLU A 26 33.41 2.42 -8.04
CA GLU A 26 33.84 3.03 -9.29
C GLU A 26 35.03 2.22 -9.85
N GLY A 27 34.89 1.74 -11.09
CA GLY A 27 35.96 1.48 -12.05
C GLY A 27 36.80 0.20 -11.90
N LEU A 28 36.69 -0.72 -12.87
CA LEU A 28 37.80 -1.21 -13.69
C LEU A 28 37.32 -2.17 -14.80
N GLU A 29 38.18 -2.28 -15.82
CA GLU A 29 37.91 -2.51 -17.24
C GLU A 29 37.68 -3.96 -17.73
N GLU A 30 37.04 -4.01 -18.90
CA GLU A 30 37.07 -4.99 -20.00
C GLU A 30 37.66 -6.41 -19.79
N GLN A 31 36.79 -7.42 -20.01
CA GLN A 31 37.09 -8.53 -20.93
C GLN A 31 35.79 -9.16 -21.52
N ARG A 32 35.70 -9.08 -22.85
CA ARG A 32 34.67 -9.59 -23.81
C ARG A 32 34.49 -11.12 -23.70
N SER A 33 33.29 -11.69 -23.79
CA SER A 33 32.58 -12.08 -25.05
C SER A 33 31.48 -13.13 -24.72
N PRO A 34 30.54 -13.51 -25.62
CA PRO A 34 29.36 -12.79 -26.12
C PRO A 34 28.04 -13.60 -25.85
N TYR A 35 26.90 -13.13 -26.38
CA TYR A 35 25.53 -13.69 -26.33
C TYR A 35 24.57 -13.04 -25.31
N PHE A 36 23.98 -11.92 -25.73
CA PHE A 36 22.69 -11.42 -25.25
C PHE A 36 21.74 -11.29 -26.45
N PRO A 37 20.46 -11.73 -26.36
CA PRO A 37 19.44 -11.40 -27.35
C PRO A 37 18.89 -9.98 -27.13
N ASP A 38 18.65 -9.30 -28.26
CA ASP A 38 18.35 -7.87 -28.47
C ASP A 38 16.95 -7.36 -28.05
N ASP A 39 16.26 -7.98 -27.10
CA ASP A 39 14.82 -7.70 -26.87
C ASP A 39 14.48 -6.77 -25.68
N MET A 40 15.45 -6.03 -25.13
CA MET A 40 15.23 -5.17 -23.95
C MET A 40 14.93 -3.70 -24.24
N GLU A 41 15.04 -3.21 -25.48
CA GLU A 41 14.81 -1.78 -25.79
C GLU A 41 13.33 -1.37 -25.89
N ASP A 42 12.40 -2.30 -26.11
CA ASP A 42 10.97 -2.01 -26.23
C ASP A 42 10.25 -1.88 -24.86
N SER A 43 10.96 -2.06 -23.75
CA SER A 43 10.38 -1.90 -22.40
C SER A 43 10.44 -0.44 -21.91
N GLU A 44 11.45 0.34 -22.31
CA GLU A 44 11.55 1.75 -21.93
C GLU A 44 10.46 2.61 -22.60
N SER A 45 10.08 2.27 -23.83
CA SER A 45 9.06 3.01 -24.61
C SER A 45 7.65 2.90 -24.00
N LEU A 46 7.33 1.77 -23.36
CA LEU A 46 6.04 1.50 -22.70
C LEU A 46 5.97 2.06 -21.27
N GLU A 47 7.08 2.12 -20.53
CA GLU A 47 7.15 2.85 -19.24
C GLU A 47 6.90 4.35 -19.44
N PHE A 48 7.36 4.90 -20.57
CA PHE A 48 7.18 6.31 -20.92
C PHE A 48 5.75 6.73 -21.27
N GLU A 49 4.84 5.78 -21.48
CA GLU A 49 3.44 6.05 -21.83
C GLU A 49 2.52 6.01 -20.60
N ARG A 50 2.86 5.21 -19.57
CA ARG A 50 2.09 5.12 -18.33
C ARG A 50 2.34 6.26 -17.34
N LEU A 51 3.54 6.84 -17.33
CA LEU A 51 3.89 7.92 -16.41
C LEU A 51 3.24 9.28 -16.74
N PHE A 52 2.68 9.44 -17.95
CA PHE A 52 2.29 10.76 -18.47
C PHE A 52 0.95 10.79 -19.22
N ALA A 53 0.03 9.87 -18.92
CA ALA A 53 -1.37 10.11 -19.29
C ALA A 53 -1.80 11.45 -18.64
N PRO A 54 -2.32 12.42 -19.41
CA PRO A 54 -2.72 13.71 -18.85
C PRO A 54 -3.85 13.47 -17.86
N ARG A 55 -3.61 13.69 -16.57
CA ARG A 55 -4.69 13.91 -15.60
C ARG A 55 -5.33 15.25 -15.92
N SER A 56 -6.18 15.30 -16.95
CA SER A 56 -7.12 16.40 -17.09
C SER A 56 -8.22 16.22 -16.04
N ARG A 57 -7.98 16.71 -14.83
CA ARG A 57 -9.08 17.17 -13.97
C ARG A 57 -9.02 18.69 -13.98
N ALA A 58 -9.69 19.28 -14.97
CA ALA A 58 -10.19 20.63 -14.82
C ALA A 58 -11.26 20.57 -13.72
N GLY A 59 -11.12 21.42 -12.69
CA GLY A 59 -12.17 21.67 -11.71
C GLY A 59 -12.20 20.73 -10.49
N ALA A 60 -11.13 20.64 -9.71
CA ALA A 60 -11.20 20.37 -8.26
C ALA A 60 -9.89 20.78 -7.59
N ARG A 61 -9.91 21.81 -6.72
CA ARG A 61 -8.76 22.27 -5.93
C ARG A 61 -8.43 21.29 -4.79
N GLY A 62 -8.09 20.05 -5.09
CA GLY A 62 -7.75 19.03 -4.07
C GLY A 62 -6.30 18.61 -4.20
N LEU A 63 -5.61 18.44 -3.06
CA LEU A 63 -4.26 17.87 -3.04
C LEU A 63 -4.29 16.53 -3.79
N CYS A 64 -3.46 16.39 -4.82
CA CYS A 64 -3.32 15.11 -5.52
C CYS A 64 -2.86 14.02 -4.54
N SER A 65 -3.44 12.82 -4.59
CA SER A 65 -3.15 11.71 -3.65
C SER A 65 -1.67 11.35 -3.47
N GLY A 66 -0.78 11.75 -4.39
CA GLY A 66 0.67 11.59 -4.25
C GLY A 66 1.36 12.59 -3.30
N SER A 67 0.69 13.67 -2.89
CA SER A 67 1.23 14.65 -1.93
C SER A 67 0.85 14.33 -0.48
N ALA A 68 -0.28 13.64 -0.26
CA ALA A 68 -0.85 13.48 1.07
C ALA A 68 0.01 12.61 2.00
N TRP A 69 0.47 11.46 1.51
CA TRP A 69 1.36 10.60 2.30
C TRP A 69 2.73 11.24 2.54
N ALA A 70 3.26 12.00 1.56
CA ALA A 70 4.56 12.64 1.63
C ALA A 70 4.58 13.72 2.72
N LEU A 71 3.52 14.52 2.80
CA LEU A 71 3.29 15.48 3.89
C LEU A 71 3.16 14.78 5.24
N ALA A 72 2.38 13.69 5.32
CA ALA A 72 2.25 12.95 6.58
C ALA A 72 3.61 12.39 7.06
N PHE A 73 4.49 12.01 6.14
CA PHE A 73 5.78 11.38 6.42
C PHE A 73 6.92 12.37 6.72
N PHE A 74 7.08 13.38 5.85
CA PHE A 74 8.19 14.34 5.89
C PHE A 74 7.80 15.67 6.57
N GLY A 75 6.51 15.97 6.68
CA GLY A 75 6.02 17.26 7.20
C GLY A 75 6.60 18.42 6.41
N VAL A 76 7.16 19.41 7.14
CA VAL A 76 7.77 20.61 6.56
C VAL A 76 8.93 20.27 5.61
N ASP A 77 9.64 19.18 5.86
CA ASP A 77 10.78 18.76 5.04
C ASP A 77 10.33 18.07 3.74
N CYS A 78 9.04 18.03 3.40
CA CYS A 78 8.53 17.38 2.19
C CYS A 78 9.03 18.01 0.89
N PHE A 79 9.29 19.32 0.89
CA PHE A 79 9.72 20.08 -0.29
C PHE A 79 11.16 20.55 -0.15
N ASP A 80 11.90 20.48 -1.26
CA ASP A 80 13.29 20.93 -1.29
C ASP A 80 13.39 22.46 -1.17
N PRO A 81 14.47 23.00 -0.57
CA PRO A 81 14.63 24.45 -0.41
C PRO A 81 14.56 25.23 -1.72
N GLU A 82 15.02 24.63 -2.83
CA GLU A 82 14.92 25.22 -4.17
C GLU A 82 13.48 25.43 -4.63
N VAL A 83 12.56 24.51 -4.27
CA VAL A 83 11.13 24.63 -4.56
C VAL A 83 10.53 25.79 -3.77
N MET A 84 10.93 25.93 -2.50
CA MET A 84 10.45 27.00 -1.63
C MET A 84 10.94 28.37 -2.10
N ASP A 85 12.22 28.48 -2.47
CA ASP A 85 12.81 29.70 -3.02
C ASP A 85 12.18 30.08 -4.36
N TYR A 86 11.93 29.09 -5.22
CA TYR A 86 11.23 29.32 -6.49
C TYR A 86 9.83 29.90 -6.27
N VAL A 87 9.05 29.35 -5.34
CA VAL A 87 7.73 29.90 -4.99
C VAL A 87 7.84 31.30 -4.40
N ALA A 88 8.87 31.60 -3.59
CA ALA A 88 9.09 32.94 -3.07
C ALA A 88 9.28 33.96 -4.21
N ASN A 89 10.03 33.58 -5.25
CA ASN A 89 10.37 34.42 -6.40
C ASN A 89 9.30 34.48 -7.51
N LEU A 90 8.26 33.64 -7.48
CA LEU A 90 7.12 33.75 -8.41
C LEU A 90 6.32 35.04 -8.15
N GLY A 91 5.85 35.68 -9.22
CA GLY A 91 4.99 36.86 -9.18
C GLY A 91 5.71 38.18 -8.85
N MET A 92 7.05 38.20 -8.81
CA MET A 92 7.84 39.39 -8.46
C MET A 92 7.66 40.57 -9.44
N HIS A 93 7.04 40.34 -10.59
CA HIS A 93 6.67 41.37 -11.56
C HIS A 93 5.39 42.15 -11.17
N THR A 94 4.70 41.73 -10.11
CA THR A 94 3.54 42.40 -9.53
C THR A 94 3.89 43.05 -8.19
N SER A 95 3.35 44.22 -7.91
CA SER A 95 3.61 44.99 -6.68
C SER A 95 3.24 44.27 -5.38
N SER A 96 2.33 43.29 -5.44
CA SER A 96 1.98 42.37 -4.35
C SER A 96 1.52 41.01 -4.91
N PRO A 97 2.40 40.01 -5.06
CA PRO A 97 2.02 38.73 -5.67
C PRO A 97 1.10 37.92 -4.75
N SER A 98 -0.17 37.79 -5.12
CA SER A 98 -1.09 36.86 -4.46
C SER A 98 -0.77 35.42 -4.84
N LEU A 99 -1.21 34.45 -4.04
CA LEU A 99 -1.05 33.02 -4.37
C LEU A 99 -1.72 32.66 -5.70
N ASP A 100 -2.83 33.32 -6.04
CA ASP A 100 -3.55 33.10 -7.29
C ASP A 100 -2.71 33.57 -8.50
N VAL A 101 -2.02 34.71 -8.41
CA VAL A 101 -1.07 35.17 -9.44
C VAL A 101 0.11 34.21 -9.60
N LYS A 102 0.69 33.73 -8.48
CA LYS A 102 1.78 32.74 -8.51
C LYS A 102 1.34 31.44 -9.17
N ALA A 103 0.11 30.99 -8.90
CA ALA A 103 -0.45 29.78 -9.50
C ALA A 103 -0.67 29.94 -11.01
N GLU A 104 -1.15 31.11 -11.46
CA GLU A 104 -1.31 31.41 -12.90
C GLU A 104 0.03 31.46 -13.64
N GLU A 105 1.04 32.13 -13.09
CA GLU A 105 2.38 32.20 -13.67
C GLU A 105 3.00 30.80 -13.79
N LEU A 106 2.93 30.00 -12.72
CA LEU A 106 3.42 28.62 -12.73
C LEU A 106 2.68 27.77 -13.77
N GLN A 107 1.36 27.92 -13.85
CA GLN A 107 0.54 27.17 -14.81
C GLN A 107 0.95 27.49 -16.26
N GLN A 108 1.25 28.75 -16.58
CA GLN A 108 1.76 29.15 -17.90
C GLN A 108 3.11 28.48 -18.20
N GLN A 109 4.05 28.50 -17.26
CA GLN A 109 5.35 27.85 -17.41
C GLN A 109 5.22 26.34 -17.62
N LEU A 110 4.35 25.68 -16.83
CA LEU A 110 4.11 24.25 -16.91
C LEU A 110 3.53 23.87 -18.30
N ILE A 111 2.61 24.68 -18.85
CA ILE A 111 2.07 24.50 -20.20
C ILE A 111 3.19 24.60 -21.25
N ILE A 112 4.04 25.63 -21.15
CA ILE A 112 5.13 25.86 -22.11
C ILE A 112 6.12 24.70 -22.07
N GLU A 113 6.61 24.31 -20.89
CA GLU A 113 7.63 23.27 -20.76
C GLU A 113 7.08 21.89 -21.09
N THR A 114 5.84 21.58 -20.74
CA THR A 114 5.18 20.33 -21.16
C THR A 114 5.05 20.26 -22.69
N ARG A 115 4.72 21.38 -23.34
CA ARG A 115 4.66 21.47 -24.80
C ARG A 115 6.05 21.29 -25.43
N ASN A 116 7.08 21.88 -24.84
CA ASN A 116 8.46 21.73 -25.30
C ASN A 116 8.92 20.28 -25.15
N LEU A 117 8.70 19.65 -24.00
CA LEU A 117 8.99 18.24 -23.76
C LEU A 117 8.31 17.34 -24.80
N LYS A 118 7.03 17.57 -25.10
CA LYS A 118 6.29 16.83 -26.13
C LYS A 118 6.90 17.01 -27.53
N LYS A 119 7.28 18.24 -27.91
CA LYS A 119 7.93 18.52 -29.20
C LYS A 119 9.28 17.82 -29.32
N THR A 120 10.13 17.93 -28.29
CA THR A 120 11.45 17.31 -28.24
C THR A 120 11.36 15.79 -28.27
N ARG A 121 10.40 15.19 -27.54
CA ARG A 121 10.11 13.75 -27.59
C ARG A 121 9.69 13.29 -28.98
N ASN A 122 8.77 14.00 -29.64
CA ASN A 122 8.34 13.65 -30.98
C ASN A 122 9.48 13.75 -32.01
N PHE A 123 10.35 14.77 -31.87
CA PHE A 123 11.53 14.91 -32.70
C PHE A 123 12.55 13.78 -32.46
N TYR A 124 12.80 13.42 -31.20
CA TYR A 124 13.66 12.30 -30.82
C TYR A 124 13.18 10.98 -31.42
N GLN A 125 11.88 10.68 -31.33
CA GLN A 125 11.29 9.47 -31.93
C GLN A 125 11.47 9.42 -33.45
N ARG A 126 11.26 10.55 -34.15
CA ARG A 126 11.49 10.64 -35.60
C ARG A 126 12.96 10.42 -35.96
N LEU A 127 13.87 10.97 -35.17
CA LEU A 127 15.31 10.86 -35.40
C LEU A 127 15.81 9.43 -35.17
N ILE A 128 15.29 8.70 -34.17
CA ILE A 128 15.56 7.26 -33.98
C ILE A 128 15.10 6.46 -35.21
N GLN A 129 13.90 6.73 -35.71
CA GLN A 129 13.40 6.05 -36.91
C GLN A 129 14.26 6.34 -38.14
N GLN A 130 14.83 7.55 -38.23
CA GLN A 130 15.74 7.94 -39.29
C GLN A 130 17.13 7.28 -39.15
N GLU A 131 17.67 7.17 -37.94
CA GLU A 131 18.95 6.47 -37.68
C GLU A 131 18.85 4.98 -38.01
N ARG A 132 17.70 4.34 -37.71
CA ARG A 132 17.42 2.95 -38.09
C ARG A 132 17.46 2.74 -39.61
N LYS A 133 17.13 3.78 -40.40
CA LYS A 133 17.16 3.76 -41.87
C LYS A 133 18.54 4.16 -42.44
N ASN A 134 19.18 5.16 -41.84
CA ASN A 134 20.43 5.75 -42.31
C ASN A 134 21.47 5.74 -41.17
N LYS A 135 22.45 4.83 -41.25
CA LYS A 135 23.52 4.71 -40.24
C LYS A 135 24.57 5.81 -40.43
N GLY A 136 24.35 6.98 -39.82
CA GLY A 136 25.29 8.10 -39.79
C GLY A 136 25.93 8.32 -38.41
N SER A 137 27.20 8.75 -38.36
CA SER A 137 27.88 9.11 -37.10
C SER A 137 27.35 10.44 -36.52
N GLU A 138 26.95 11.39 -37.38
CA GLU A 138 26.38 12.69 -36.97
C GLU A 138 24.99 12.54 -36.33
N THR A 139 24.16 11.62 -36.84
CA THR A 139 22.83 11.35 -36.28
C THR A 139 22.91 10.76 -34.87
N LYS A 140 23.94 9.94 -34.58
CA LYS A 140 24.21 9.40 -33.24
C LYS A 140 24.57 10.47 -32.22
N LEU A 141 25.44 11.41 -32.61
CA LEU A 141 25.81 12.54 -31.75
C LEU A 141 24.60 13.46 -31.48
N MET A 142 23.75 13.67 -32.49
CA MET A 142 22.52 14.44 -32.32
C MET A 142 21.53 13.75 -31.37
N LEU A 143 21.42 12.42 -31.45
CA LEU A 143 20.56 11.63 -30.56
C LEU A 143 21.02 11.67 -29.10
N SER A 144 22.33 11.59 -28.82
CA SER A 144 22.84 11.68 -27.45
C SER A 144 22.59 13.07 -26.84
N LYS A 145 22.82 14.13 -27.61
CA LYS A 145 22.50 15.50 -27.19
C LYS A 145 21.00 15.70 -26.94
N LEU A 146 20.16 15.18 -27.83
CA LEU A 146 18.72 15.28 -27.71
C LEU A 146 18.16 14.47 -26.53
N LYS A 147 18.76 13.30 -26.23
CA LYS A 147 18.44 12.52 -25.02
C LYS A 147 18.71 13.33 -23.76
N SER A 148 19.88 13.97 -23.65
CA SER A 148 20.21 14.85 -22.53
C SER A 148 19.24 16.02 -22.38
N GLN A 149 18.88 16.70 -23.48
CA GLN A 149 17.89 17.80 -23.45
C GLN A 149 16.51 17.32 -23.01
N LEU A 150 16.14 16.10 -23.39
CA LEU A 150 14.86 15.51 -23.02
C LEU A 150 14.84 15.17 -21.53
N ASP A 151 15.93 14.63 -20.97
CA ASP A 151 16.05 14.35 -19.54
C ASP A 151 16.10 15.63 -18.70
N GLU A 152 16.72 16.70 -19.19
CA GLU A 152 16.67 18.04 -18.58
C GLU A 152 15.24 18.61 -18.56
N LEU A 153 14.53 18.55 -19.70
CA LEU A 153 13.14 18.99 -19.78
C LEU A 153 12.21 18.16 -18.88
N ARG A 154 12.43 16.84 -18.78
CA ARG A 154 11.71 15.98 -17.83
C ARG A 154 11.93 16.45 -16.39
N SER A 155 13.19 16.67 -16.02
CA SER A 155 13.58 17.12 -14.69
C SER A 155 12.94 18.47 -14.35
N LYS A 156 12.93 19.40 -15.32
CA LYS A 156 12.28 20.70 -15.19
C LYS A 156 10.77 20.59 -15.00
N VAL A 157 10.08 19.76 -15.79
CA VAL A 157 8.62 19.53 -15.62
C VAL A 157 8.33 18.91 -14.25
N THR A 158 9.10 17.91 -13.83
CA THR A 158 8.93 17.31 -12.50
C THR A 158 9.17 18.30 -11.36
N PHE A 159 10.13 19.22 -11.52
CA PHE A 159 10.37 20.31 -10.57
C PHE A 159 9.16 21.26 -10.50
N LEU A 160 8.64 21.71 -11.64
CA LEU A 160 7.46 22.59 -11.69
C LEU A 160 6.21 21.90 -11.11
N ASP A 161 6.05 20.58 -11.29
CA ASP A 161 4.99 19.81 -10.63
C ASP A 161 5.16 19.80 -9.10
N CYS A 162 6.39 19.73 -8.58
CA CYS A 162 6.66 19.87 -7.14
C CYS A 162 6.32 21.27 -6.63
N VAL A 163 6.68 22.33 -7.37
CA VAL A 163 6.29 23.72 -7.08
C VAL A 163 4.76 23.85 -7.01
N LYS A 164 4.05 23.23 -7.96
CA LYS A 164 2.58 23.24 -8.00
C LYS A 164 2.00 22.60 -6.75
N LYS A 165 2.49 21.42 -6.37
CA LYS A 165 2.06 20.74 -5.13
C LYS A 165 2.32 21.60 -3.90
N TYR A 166 3.46 22.29 -3.83
CA TYR A 166 3.75 23.19 -2.71
C TYR A 166 2.78 24.38 -2.66
N LEU A 167 2.47 25.00 -3.81
CA LEU A 167 1.44 26.05 -3.88
C LEU A 167 0.05 25.54 -3.47
N GLU A 168 -0.33 24.31 -3.81
CA GLU A 168 -1.58 23.69 -3.35
C GLU A 168 -1.60 23.52 -1.82
N VAL A 169 -0.46 23.22 -1.19
CA VAL A 169 -0.38 23.15 0.28
C VAL A 169 -0.48 24.54 0.91
N LEU A 170 0.20 25.54 0.33
CA LEU A 170 0.12 26.93 0.79
C LEU A 170 -1.27 27.54 0.60
N SER A 171 -2.01 27.14 -0.43
CA SER A 171 -3.37 27.62 -0.65
C SER A 171 -4.33 27.13 0.43
N VAL A 172 -4.12 25.93 0.97
CA VAL A 172 -4.87 25.40 2.11
C VAL A 172 -4.45 26.11 3.40
N ASP A 173 -3.14 26.36 3.60
CA ASP A 173 -2.64 27.06 4.79
C ASP A 173 -2.89 28.56 4.84
N ARG A 174 -3.29 29.19 3.73
CA ARG A 174 -3.70 30.60 3.70
C ARG A 174 -4.88 30.89 4.64
N TRP A 175 -5.68 29.87 4.97
CA TRP A 175 -6.85 29.95 5.84
C TRP A 175 -6.54 29.53 7.30
N GLY A 176 -5.26 29.41 7.66
CA GLY A 176 -4.85 29.06 9.02
C GLY A 176 -5.07 30.17 10.04
N LEU A 177 -5.48 29.78 11.25
CA LEU A 177 -5.62 30.63 12.42
C LEU A 177 -4.37 30.63 13.30
N GLU A 178 -4.23 31.68 14.10
CA GLU A 178 -3.23 31.73 15.15
C GLU A 178 -3.48 30.66 16.21
N VAL A 179 -2.41 30.04 16.71
CA VAL A 179 -2.50 28.92 17.66
C VAL A 179 -3.20 29.31 18.96
N SER A 180 -3.08 30.58 19.37
CA SER A 180 -3.73 31.13 20.57
C SER A 180 -5.26 31.18 20.47
N LEU A 181 -5.84 31.18 19.26
CA LEU A 181 -7.30 31.21 19.07
C LEU A 181 -7.93 29.81 19.12
N LEU A 182 -7.11 28.76 18.97
CA LEU A 182 -7.59 27.38 18.84
C LEU A 182 -8.29 26.83 20.09
N PRO A 183 -7.89 27.13 21.34
CA PRO A 183 -8.63 26.67 22.51
C PRO A 183 -10.05 27.24 22.58
N SER A 184 -10.23 28.50 22.15
CA SER A 184 -11.56 29.10 22.04
C SER A 184 -12.37 28.46 20.91
N LEU A 185 -11.74 28.21 19.75
CA LEU A 185 -12.37 27.49 18.65
C LEU A 185 -12.77 26.06 19.04
N ALA A 186 -11.99 25.37 19.87
CA ALA A 186 -12.31 24.00 20.29
C ALA A 186 -13.63 23.90 21.05
N VAL A 187 -14.00 24.95 21.80
CA VAL A 187 -15.17 24.98 22.69
C VAL A 187 -16.35 25.77 22.10
N SER A 188 -16.12 26.58 21.06
CA SER A 188 -17.17 27.40 20.44
C SER A 188 -18.33 26.57 19.88
N GLY A 189 -19.57 26.99 20.09
CA GLY A 189 -20.72 26.44 19.38
C GLY A 189 -20.99 27.15 18.06
N ARG A 190 -22.01 26.72 17.31
CA ARG A 190 -22.47 27.36 16.06
C ARG A 190 -22.78 28.86 16.22
N ASP A 191 -23.21 29.27 17.42
CA ASP A 191 -23.64 30.65 17.73
C ASP A 191 -22.59 31.47 18.51
N SER A 192 -21.41 30.91 18.79
CA SER A 192 -20.36 31.58 19.58
C SER A 192 -19.44 32.41 18.68
N CYS A 193 -19.67 33.73 18.63
CA CYS A 193 -19.05 34.63 17.66
C CYS A 193 -17.66 35.19 18.01
N GLU A 194 -17.19 35.09 19.26
CA GLU A 194 -15.91 35.69 19.65
C GLU A 194 -14.85 34.63 19.96
N LEU A 195 -13.85 34.53 19.08
CA LEU A 195 -12.62 33.81 19.39
C LEU A 195 -11.75 34.67 20.29
N GLN A 196 -11.37 34.12 21.44
CA GLN A 196 -10.48 34.79 22.38
C GLN A 196 -9.13 34.07 22.43
N SER A 197 -8.05 34.84 22.42
CA SER A 197 -6.71 34.30 22.63
C SER A 197 -6.64 33.67 24.02
N SER A 198 -6.26 32.39 24.07
CA SER A 198 -6.13 31.65 25.31
C SER A 198 -4.90 30.76 25.27
N ASP A 199 -4.09 30.82 26.32
CA ASP A 199 -2.94 29.93 26.51
C ASP A 199 -3.29 28.70 27.35
N ASN A 200 -4.57 28.32 27.41
CA ASN A 200 -5.03 27.27 28.29
C ASN A 200 -4.42 25.89 27.90
N PRO A 201 -3.53 25.32 28.72
CA PRO A 201 -2.81 24.08 28.39
C PRO A 201 -3.70 22.84 28.42
N SER A 202 -4.95 22.97 28.89
CA SER A 202 -5.92 21.86 28.92
C SER A 202 -6.41 21.46 27.52
N ALA A 203 -6.42 22.40 26.57
CA ALA A 203 -6.85 22.13 25.20
C ALA A 203 -5.70 21.54 24.36
N LEU A 204 -4.53 22.18 24.38
CA LEU A 204 -3.35 21.85 23.59
C LEU A 204 -2.07 22.06 24.41
N SER A 205 -1.12 21.14 24.28
CA SER A 205 0.17 21.15 24.96
C SER A 205 1.29 21.19 23.92
N PHE A 206 2.18 22.16 24.05
CA PHE A 206 3.32 22.36 23.16
C PHE A 206 4.64 22.22 23.91
N SER A 207 5.67 21.78 23.19
CA SER A 207 7.06 21.91 23.64
C SER A 207 7.82 22.81 22.69
N VAL A 208 8.65 23.69 23.25
CA VAL A 208 9.54 24.54 22.47
C VAL A 208 10.90 23.88 22.40
N SER A 209 11.35 23.56 21.19
CA SER A 209 12.69 23.04 20.94
C SER A 209 13.34 23.83 19.81
N LYS A 210 14.55 24.36 20.02
CA LYS A 210 15.29 25.15 19.02
C LYS A 210 14.45 26.30 18.41
N GLY A 211 13.65 26.98 19.23
CA GLY A 211 12.80 28.10 18.80
C GLY A 211 11.53 27.70 18.02
N LYS A 212 11.29 26.41 17.76
CA LYS A 212 10.05 25.91 17.15
C LYS A 212 9.13 25.31 18.20
N SER A 213 7.88 25.76 18.22
CA SER A 213 6.82 25.18 19.06
C SER A 213 6.24 23.95 18.34
N THR A 214 6.20 22.80 19.02
CA THR A 214 5.69 21.55 18.45
C THR A 214 4.60 20.98 19.34
N LEU A 215 3.47 20.59 18.74
CA LEU A 215 2.35 19.99 19.44
C LEU A 215 2.74 18.61 20.01
N GLN A 216 2.55 18.44 21.32
CA GLN A 216 2.89 17.23 22.07
C GLN A 216 1.66 16.43 22.46
N ALA A 217 0.61 17.11 22.91
CA ALA A 217 -0.64 16.49 23.34
C ALA A 217 -1.83 17.45 23.23
N GLY A 218 -3.06 16.94 23.27
CA GLY A 218 -4.26 17.77 23.28
C GLY A 218 -5.51 17.01 23.70
N SER A 219 -6.53 17.74 24.13
CA SER A 219 -7.88 17.18 24.27
C SER A 219 -8.42 16.78 22.88
N ARG A 220 -9.47 15.94 22.83
CA ARG A 220 -10.11 15.54 21.57
C ARG A 220 -10.49 16.74 20.70
N LEU A 221 -11.19 17.72 21.29
CA LEU A 221 -11.62 18.93 20.60
C LEU A 221 -10.43 19.86 20.27
N GLY A 222 -9.42 19.91 21.14
CA GLY A 222 -8.19 20.68 20.88
C GLY A 222 -7.46 20.16 19.65
N LEU A 223 -7.28 18.84 19.52
CA LEU A 223 -6.65 18.24 18.34
C LEU A 223 -7.48 18.50 17.06
N MET A 224 -8.80 18.42 17.14
CA MET A 224 -9.64 18.81 16.00
C MET A 224 -9.49 20.30 15.64
N ALA A 225 -9.45 21.18 16.65
CA ALA A 225 -9.24 22.61 16.42
C ALA A 225 -7.86 22.90 15.79
N TYR A 226 -6.83 22.09 16.09
CA TYR A 226 -5.50 22.25 15.49
C TYR A 226 -5.47 22.01 13.97
N LEU A 227 -6.51 21.38 13.39
CA LEU A 227 -6.68 21.34 11.92
C LEU A 227 -6.84 22.74 11.31
N TYR A 228 -7.29 23.72 12.10
CA TYR A 228 -7.45 25.11 11.70
C TYR A 228 -6.21 25.95 11.97
N ALA A 229 -5.15 25.40 12.56
CA ALA A 229 -3.93 26.14 12.83
C ALA A 229 -3.24 26.61 11.54
N ARG A 230 -2.54 27.74 11.61
CA ARG A 230 -1.54 28.12 10.61
C ARG A 230 -0.48 27.02 10.50
N ASN A 231 -0.02 26.75 9.29
CA ASN A 231 0.96 25.71 8.95
C ASN A 231 0.49 24.26 9.17
N ALA A 232 -0.77 24.00 9.54
CA ALA A 232 -1.25 22.63 9.77
C ALA A 232 -1.11 21.74 8.52
N ALA A 233 -1.29 22.29 7.31
CA ALA A 233 -1.11 21.54 6.07
C ALA A 233 0.38 21.33 5.75
N VAL A 234 1.21 22.38 5.81
CA VAL A 234 2.66 22.31 5.55
C VAL A 234 3.37 21.37 6.54
N GLU A 235 2.95 21.37 7.81
CA GLU A 235 3.50 20.45 8.82
C GLU A 235 3.02 19.00 8.66
N GLY A 236 2.11 18.74 7.71
CA GLY A 236 1.50 17.44 7.48
C GLY A 236 0.52 17.01 8.57
N TYR A 237 0.11 17.94 9.45
CA TYR A 237 -0.79 17.66 10.57
C TYR A 237 -2.13 17.13 10.08
N ILE A 238 -2.70 17.73 9.04
CA ILE A 238 -4.01 17.34 8.50
C ILE A 238 -4.00 15.86 8.08
N GLN A 239 -3.01 15.43 7.31
CA GLN A 239 -2.93 14.04 6.84
C GLN A 239 -2.62 13.08 7.99
N GLN A 240 -1.75 13.48 8.93
CA GLN A 240 -1.49 12.69 10.14
C GLN A 240 -2.76 12.49 10.98
N PHE A 241 -3.58 13.54 11.11
CA PHE A 241 -4.87 13.50 11.78
C PHE A 241 -5.83 12.57 11.04
N LEU A 242 -6.01 12.73 9.72
CA LEU A 242 -6.91 11.90 8.93
C LEU A 242 -6.56 10.40 9.00
N TYR A 243 -5.28 10.06 9.13
CA TYR A 243 -4.87 8.68 9.37
C TYR A 243 -5.19 8.19 10.78
N THR A 244 -5.11 9.02 11.82
CA THR A 244 -5.07 8.53 13.22
C THR A 244 -6.19 9.02 14.14
N TYR A 245 -7.08 9.90 13.69
CA TYR A 245 -8.15 10.45 14.55
C TYR A 245 -9.07 9.38 15.17
N ARG A 246 -9.19 8.22 14.50
CA ARG A 246 -9.98 7.06 14.93
C ARG A 246 -9.55 6.46 16.26
N PHE A 247 -8.35 6.80 16.76
CA PHE A 247 -7.94 6.42 18.12
C PHE A 247 -8.69 7.20 19.21
N PHE A 248 -9.29 8.34 18.89
CA PHE A 248 -9.87 9.25 19.88
C PHE A 248 -11.19 9.92 19.47
N CYS A 249 -11.66 9.71 18.25
CA CYS A 249 -12.90 10.27 17.72
C CYS A 249 -13.51 9.38 16.63
N THR A 250 -14.83 9.32 16.52
CA THR A 250 -15.52 8.66 15.40
C THR A 250 -15.69 9.59 14.18
N PRO A 251 -15.90 9.05 12.97
CA PRO A 251 -16.22 9.84 11.78
C PRO A 251 -17.39 10.82 11.99
N GLU A 252 -18.46 10.39 12.66
CA GLU A 252 -19.66 11.21 12.92
C GLU A 252 -19.35 12.39 13.84
N GLN A 253 -18.55 12.15 14.88
CA GLN A 253 -18.11 13.20 15.79
C GLN A 253 -17.19 14.21 15.09
N PHE A 254 -16.35 13.74 14.15
CA PHE A 254 -15.50 14.62 13.37
C PHE A 254 -16.32 15.45 12.38
N LEU A 255 -17.28 14.84 11.69
CA LEU A 255 -18.22 15.55 10.82
C LEU A 255 -19.01 16.60 11.60
N GLN A 256 -19.56 16.23 12.77
CA GLN A 256 -20.29 17.15 13.63
C GLN A 256 -19.43 18.34 14.02
N PHE A 257 -18.17 18.11 14.40
CA PHE A 257 -17.24 19.20 14.72
C PHE A 257 -17.06 20.15 13.53
N ILE A 258 -16.86 19.63 12.31
CA ILE A 258 -16.72 20.49 11.12
C ILE A 258 -18.01 21.27 10.86
N MET A 259 -19.18 20.61 10.91
CA MET A 259 -20.48 21.25 10.68
C MET A 259 -20.81 22.32 11.74
N GLU A 260 -20.38 22.14 12.98
CA GLU A 260 -20.53 23.13 14.05
C GLU A 260 -19.66 24.38 13.82
N LYS A 261 -18.48 24.22 13.21
CA LYS A 261 -17.60 25.36 12.83
C LYS A 261 -17.99 26.01 11.52
N PHE A 262 -18.80 25.32 10.72
CA PHE A 262 -19.34 25.89 9.51
C PHE A 262 -20.41 26.92 9.86
N SER A 263 -20.02 28.19 9.84
CA SER A 263 -20.94 29.33 9.90
C SER A 263 -21.15 29.84 8.48
N SER A 264 -22.38 29.77 7.95
CA SER A 264 -22.72 30.43 6.69
C SER A 264 -22.47 31.94 6.81
N GLU A 265 -21.80 32.54 5.82
CA GLU A 265 -21.47 33.97 5.75
C GLU A 265 -22.69 34.91 5.83
N GLU A 266 -23.91 34.37 5.79
CA GLU A 266 -25.14 35.13 5.60
C GLU A 266 -25.70 35.82 6.87
N THR A 267 -25.00 35.75 8.02
CA THR A 267 -25.60 36.18 9.30
C THR A 267 -24.87 37.24 10.15
N GLN A 268 -23.80 37.91 9.71
CA GLN A 268 -23.17 38.92 10.60
C GLN A 268 -22.47 40.09 9.89
N LYS A 269 -22.90 41.31 10.25
CA LYS A 269 -22.39 42.60 9.75
C LYS A 269 -21.42 43.25 10.75
N VAL A 270 -20.18 42.76 10.89
CA VAL A 270 -19.13 43.49 11.64
C VAL A 270 -17.73 43.22 11.04
N GLU A 271 -17.00 44.28 10.66
CA GLU A 271 -15.90 44.29 9.68
C GLU A 271 -14.62 43.49 10.02
N ASP A 272 -14.18 43.40 11.28
CA ASP A 272 -12.96 42.61 11.65
C ASP A 272 -13.23 41.09 11.81
N TRP A 273 -14.48 40.72 12.12
CA TRP A 273 -14.91 39.34 12.37
C TRP A 273 -15.04 38.52 11.09
N PHE A 274 -15.20 39.19 9.95
CA PHE A 274 -15.27 38.54 8.65
C PHE A 274 -14.00 37.75 8.33
N ILE A 275 -12.83 38.21 8.79
CA ILE A 275 -11.56 37.60 8.40
C ILE A 275 -11.41 36.20 9.02
N ASP A 276 -11.60 36.05 10.33
CA ASP A 276 -11.43 34.75 10.99
C ASP A 276 -12.60 33.80 10.72
N GLY A 277 -13.84 34.33 10.59
CA GLY A 277 -14.99 33.55 10.13
C GLY A 277 -14.80 32.98 8.73
N SER A 278 -14.32 33.80 7.79
CA SER A 278 -14.04 33.35 6.42
C SER A 278 -12.89 32.34 6.36
N LYS A 279 -11.84 32.50 7.18
CA LYS A 279 -10.78 31.49 7.31
C LYS A 279 -11.32 30.15 7.80
N ILE A 280 -12.17 30.15 8.84
CA ILE A 280 -12.78 28.93 9.35
C ILE A 280 -13.66 28.28 8.29
N PHE A 281 -14.48 29.07 7.59
CA PHE A 281 -15.33 28.58 6.51
C PHE A 281 -14.52 27.86 5.43
N HIS A 282 -13.52 28.53 4.86
CA HIS A 282 -12.71 27.96 3.79
C HIS A 282 -11.88 26.76 4.26
N ARG A 283 -11.31 26.81 5.47
CA ARG A 283 -10.60 25.67 6.04
C ARG A 283 -11.52 24.48 6.29
N SER A 284 -12.77 24.69 6.72
CA SER A 284 -13.76 23.63 6.90
C SER A 284 -14.02 22.89 5.58
N LEU A 285 -14.13 23.64 4.48
CA LEU A 285 -14.31 23.08 3.15
C LEU A 285 -13.06 22.30 2.69
N ASP A 286 -11.86 22.84 2.90
CA ASP A 286 -10.61 22.14 2.59
C ASP A 286 -10.52 20.82 3.36
N LEU A 287 -10.87 20.83 4.65
CA LEU A 287 -10.85 19.63 5.49
C LEU A 287 -11.86 18.58 5.01
N LEU A 288 -13.08 18.97 4.65
CA LEU A 288 -14.07 18.05 4.08
C LEU A 288 -13.58 17.48 2.75
N GLN A 289 -13.02 18.32 1.88
CA GLN A 289 -12.52 17.87 0.59
C GLN A 289 -11.34 16.89 0.72
N LEU A 290 -10.38 17.18 1.61
CA LEU A 290 -9.26 16.29 1.91
C LEU A 290 -9.76 14.99 2.54
N TRP A 291 -10.72 15.07 3.47
CA TRP A 291 -11.27 13.89 4.12
C TRP A 291 -12.03 12.97 3.15
N VAL A 292 -12.89 13.54 2.30
CA VAL A 292 -13.61 12.80 1.24
C VAL A 292 -12.65 12.24 0.20
N THR A 293 -11.55 12.92 -0.12
CA THR A 293 -10.59 12.44 -1.11
C THR A 293 -9.72 11.31 -0.56
N ASP A 294 -9.17 11.48 0.64
CA ASP A 294 -8.16 10.57 1.20
C ASP A 294 -8.81 9.39 1.92
N CYS A 295 -9.89 9.60 2.68
CA CYS A 295 -10.52 8.56 3.51
C CYS A 295 -11.82 7.98 2.92
N ARG A 296 -12.14 8.27 1.64
CA ARG A 296 -13.37 7.79 0.98
C ARG A 296 -13.62 6.30 1.17
N SER A 297 -12.58 5.51 0.90
CA SER A 297 -12.67 4.06 0.84
C SER A 297 -12.84 3.43 2.21
N VAL A 298 -12.76 4.21 3.30
CA VAL A 298 -12.77 3.70 4.68
C VAL A 298 -13.94 4.27 5.49
N ASP A 299 -14.09 5.60 5.54
CA ASP A 299 -15.11 6.25 6.40
C ASP A 299 -16.46 6.34 5.70
N PHE A 300 -16.46 6.65 4.40
CA PHE A 300 -17.67 6.86 3.61
C PHE A 300 -18.25 5.55 3.03
N ARG A 301 -17.93 4.40 3.65
CA ARG A 301 -18.65 3.15 3.39
C ARG A 301 -20.03 3.12 4.06
N GLN A 302 -20.19 3.87 5.15
CA GLN A 302 -21.45 3.95 5.88
C GLN A 302 -22.40 4.93 5.19
N ARG A 303 -23.59 4.45 4.81
CA ARG A 303 -24.58 5.28 4.10
C ARG A 303 -25.03 6.48 4.93
N SER A 304 -25.17 6.32 6.24
CA SER A 304 -25.56 7.41 7.16
C SER A 304 -24.59 8.59 7.13
N LEU A 305 -23.28 8.34 7.07
CA LEU A 305 -22.27 9.40 7.02
C LEU A 305 -22.29 10.11 5.66
N VAL A 306 -22.45 9.34 4.58
CA VAL A 306 -22.58 9.89 3.22
C VAL A 306 -23.82 10.78 3.12
N GLU A 307 -24.98 10.29 3.55
CA GLU A 307 -26.24 11.04 3.57
C GLU A 307 -26.13 12.31 4.43
N ALA A 308 -25.45 12.26 5.58
CA ALA A 308 -25.24 13.43 6.43
C ALA A 308 -24.41 14.51 5.72
N VAL A 309 -23.33 14.13 5.03
CA VAL A 309 -22.51 15.06 4.25
C VAL A 309 -23.27 15.58 3.04
N GLU A 310 -23.99 14.73 2.30
CA GLU A 310 -24.80 15.15 1.15
C GLU A 310 -25.85 16.18 1.56
N ASN A 311 -26.57 15.93 2.65
CA ASN A 311 -27.56 16.88 3.17
C ASN A 311 -26.91 18.21 3.52
N PHE A 312 -25.83 18.19 4.31
CA PHE A 312 -25.10 19.39 4.70
C PHE A 312 -24.59 20.19 3.48
N LEU A 313 -24.01 19.52 2.49
CA LEU A 313 -23.51 20.18 1.28
C LEU A 313 -24.65 20.83 0.47
N ASN A 314 -25.78 20.14 0.31
CA ASN A 314 -26.93 20.67 -0.43
C ASN A 314 -27.63 21.83 0.30
N THR A 315 -27.70 21.80 1.64
CA THR A 315 -28.44 22.80 2.41
C THR A 315 -27.62 24.02 2.78
N GLU A 316 -26.33 23.85 3.10
CA GLU A 316 -25.51 24.92 3.69
C GLU A 316 -24.34 25.36 2.81
N VAL A 317 -23.76 24.46 1.99
CA VAL A 317 -22.56 24.77 1.21
C VAL A 317 -22.89 25.25 -0.20
N VAL A 318 -23.60 24.44 -1.00
CA VAL A 318 -23.89 24.75 -2.42
C VAL A 318 -24.62 26.09 -2.61
N PRO A 319 -25.61 26.46 -1.77
CA PRO A 319 -26.27 27.75 -1.92
C PRO A 319 -25.34 28.95 -1.71
N ALA A 320 -24.36 28.82 -0.81
CA ALA A 320 -23.40 29.89 -0.50
C ALA A 320 -22.13 29.82 -1.38
N TYR A 321 -21.79 28.65 -1.90
CA TYR A 321 -20.52 28.38 -2.57
C TYR A 321 -20.67 27.30 -3.64
N SER A 322 -20.73 27.71 -4.91
CA SER A 322 -20.96 26.83 -6.07
C SER A 322 -19.94 25.70 -6.22
N GLN A 323 -18.72 25.87 -5.71
CA GLN A 323 -17.69 24.83 -5.73
C GLN A 323 -18.01 23.66 -4.76
N GLY A 324 -19.03 23.78 -3.91
CA GLY A 324 -19.63 22.66 -3.18
C GLY A 324 -20.17 21.55 -4.10
N GLU A 325 -20.55 21.89 -5.34
CA GLU A 325 -20.98 20.90 -6.35
C GLU A 325 -19.85 19.94 -6.75
N ALA A 326 -18.61 20.42 -6.79
CA ALA A 326 -17.46 19.57 -7.09
C ALA A 326 -17.20 18.55 -5.97
N LEU A 327 -17.45 18.93 -4.71
CA LEU A 327 -17.33 18.06 -3.55
C LEU A 327 -18.47 17.02 -3.49
N LEU A 328 -19.70 17.43 -3.80
CA LEU A 328 -20.83 16.51 -3.99
C LEU A 328 -20.54 15.50 -5.10
N HIS A 329 -20.04 15.97 -6.25
CA HIS A 329 -19.64 15.09 -7.34
C HIS A 329 -18.54 14.12 -6.89
N ALA A 330 -17.53 14.59 -6.16
CA ALA A 330 -16.46 13.75 -5.60
C ALA A 330 -17.02 12.68 -4.65
N LEU A 331 -17.99 13.03 -3.80
CA LEU A 331 -18.69 12.10 -2.91
C LEU A 331 -19.52 11.06 -3.70
N HIS A 332 -20.14 11.48 -4.81
CA HIS A 332 -20.99 10.64 -5.67
C HIS A 332 -20.26 9.85 -6.76
N THR A 333 -18.98 10.10 -7.07
CA THR A 333 -18.26 9.43 -8.20
C THR A 333 -18.08 7.90 -8.06
N CYS A 334 -18.87 7.23 -7.22
CA CYS A 334 -19.04 5.78 -7.12
C CYS A 334 -20.47 5.30 -7.44
N HIS A 335 -21.46 6.18 -7.68
CA HIS A 335 -22.85 5.76 -7.93
C HIS A 335 -23.16 5.30 -9.36
N ALA A 336 -22.23 5.41 -10.33
CA ALA A 336 -22.37 4.70 -11.61
C ALA A 336 -22.14 3.16 -11.48
N SER A 337 -22.03 2.67 -10.24
CA SER A 337 -21.78 1.29 -9.92
C SER A 337 -22.86 0.68 -9.02
N SER A 338 -24.03 0.46 -9.62
CA SER A 338 -25.20 -0.32 -9.15
C SER A 338 -26.39 0.54 -8.70
N THR A 339 -27.58 0.06 -9.10
CA THR A 339 -28.93 0.62 -8.88
C THR A 339 -29.29 1.90 -9.64
N ASP A 340 -29.64 1.75 -10.93
CA ASP A 340 -31.01 2.04 -11.38
C ASP A 340 -31.25 1.49 -12.80
N THR A 341 -32.12 0.49 -12.92
CA THR A 341 -32.65 0.10 -14.23
C THR A 341 -34.07 -0.39 -14.04
N GLN A 342 -34.95 0.56 -13.76
CA GLN A 342 -36.36 0.43 -14.14
C GLN A 342 -36.96 1.83 -14.22
N ARG A 343 -37.23 2.30 -15.45
CA ARG A 343 -38.60 2.59 -15.95
C ARG A 343 -38.61 3.75 -16.96
N LYS A 344 -39.07 3.41 -18.19
CA LYS A 344 -39.57 4.26 -19.30
C LYS A 344 -38.54 5.16 -19.99
N GLY A 345 -38.43 5.23 -21.31
CA GLY A 345 -39.33 4.83 -22.39
C GLY A 345 -39.40 5.98 -23.41
N SER A 346 -38.70 5.79 -24.54
CA SER A 346 -38.86 6.44 -25.86
C SER A 346 -38.92 7.97 -25.99
N SER A 347 -37.98 8.56 -26.75
CA SER A 347 -38.28 9.09 -28.10
C SER A 347 -37.01 9.41 -28.90
N THR A 348 -37.04 9.00 -30.15
CA THR A 348 -36.17 9.29 -31.31
C THR A 348 -35.74 10.74 -31.50
N GLY A 349 -34.51 10.94 -31.98
CA GLY A 349 -34.04 12.18 -32.62
C GLY A 349 -32.59 12.01 -33.08
N LEU A 350 -32.40 11.99 -34.40
CA LEU A 350 -31.13 11.92 -35.13
C LEU A 350 -30.31 13.20 -34.89
N ASP A 351 -28.98 13.07 -34.78
CA ASP A 351 -28.04 13.67 -35.74
C ASP A 351 -26.59 13.37 -35.34
N GLU A 352 -25.79 13.13 -36.39
CA GLU A 352 -24.38 12.79 -36.40
C GLU A 352 -23.51 14.02 -36.06
N ASP A 353 -22.44 13.84 -35.27
CA ASP A 353 -21.18 14.55 -35.54
C ASP A 353 -19.96 13.79 -34.99
N ASP A 354 -18.90 13.80 -35.80
CA ASP A 354 -17.68 13.01 -35.70
C ASP A 354 -16.76 13.47 -34.57
N SER A 355 -16.38 12.54 -33.68
CA SER A 355 -15.27 12.72 -32.73
C SER A 355 -14.70 11.35 -32.35
N VAL A 356 -13.74 10.86 -33.14
CA VAL A 356 -12.99 9.63 -32.88
C VAL A 356 -12.06 9.83 -31.68
N CYS A 357 -12.53 9.46 -30.49
CA CYS A 357 -11.72 9.31 -29.27
C CYS A 357 -11.58 7.82 -28.96
N LEU A 358 -10.37 7.28 -29.17
CA LEU A 358 -10.00 5.92 -28.76
C LEU A 358 -9.89 5.85 -27.24
N HIS A 359 -11.00 5.50 -26.58
CA HIS A 359 -11.04 5.14 -25.17
C HIS A 359 -10.50 3.70 -24.98
N SER A 360 -9.31 3.54 -24.40
CA SER A 360 -8.94 2.29 -23.73
C SER A 360 -9.31 2.41 -22.24
N SER A 361 -10.50 1.93 -21.90
CA SER A 361 -10.98 1.87 -20.52
C SER A 361 -10.42 0.62 -19.82
N LEU A 362 -9.63 0.85 -18.78
CA LEU A 362 -9.14 -0.14 -17.81
C LEU A 362 -10.14 -0.33 -16.66
N GLU A 363 -11.45 -0.29 -16.92
CA GLU A 363 -12.48 -0.46 -15.88
C GLU A 363 -13.46 -1.62 -16.11
N ASP A 364 -13.27 -2.43 -17.16
CA ASP A 364 -14.17 -3.56 -17.49
C ASP A 364 -13.85 -4.90 -16.81
N LEU A 365 -12.92 -4.97 -15.85
CA LEU A 365 -12.59 -6.22 -15.14
C LEU A 365 -13.20 -6.36 -13.74
N CYS A 366 -13.83 -5.32 -13.18
CA CYS A 366 -14.35 -5.34 -11.81
C CYS A 366 -15.82 -5.77 -11.67
N ARG A 367 -16.48 -6.25 -12.73
CA ARG A 367 -17.90 -6.67 -12.67
C ARG A 367 -18.17 -7.96 -13.41
N LYS A 368 -17.79 -9.11 -12.83
CA LYS A 368 -18.36 -10.44 -13.17
C LYS A 368 -17.93 -11.55 -12.20
N TRP A 369 -18.51 -11.58 -11.00
CA TRP A 369 -18.68 -12.85 -10.26
C TRP A 369 -20.01 -12.83 -9.51
N ARG A 370 -21.07 -13.32 -10.16
CA ARG A 370 -22.25 -13.91 -9.50
C ARG A 370 -22.48 -15.29 -10.11
N ILE A 371 -22.61 -16.26 -9.21
CA ILE A 371 -22.91 -17.68 -9.45
C ILE A 371 -24.07 -17.82 -10.45
N PRO A 372 -23.98 -18.65 -11.51
CA PRO A 372 -25.16 -19.04 -12.25
C PRO A 372 -25.92 -20.11 -11.44
N ARG A 373 -27.12 -19.77 -10.98
CA ARG A 373 -28.13 -20.77 -10.63
C ARG A 373 -28.67 -21.36 -11.93
N LEU A 374 -28.65 -22.68 -11.98
CA LEU A 374 -29.39 -23.58 -12.86
C LEU A 374 -30.87 -23.16 -12.94
N VAL A 375 -31.36 -22.76 -14.13
CA VAL A 375 -32.71 -23.05 -14.63
C VAL A 375 -32.67 -23.07 -16.16
N GLU A 376 -33.32 -24.10 -16.69
CA GLU A 376 -33.51 -24.53 -18.08
C GLU A 376 -34.15 -23.47 -18.98
N SER A 377 -33.89 -23.56 -20.30
CA SER A 377 -34.94 -23.39 -21.33
C SER A 377 -34.50 -23.85 -22.72
N SER A 378 -35.21 -24.88 -23.19
CA SER A 378 -35.82 -25.06 -24.51
C SER A 378 -35.03 -24.81 -25.81
N ALA A 379 -35.01 -25.86 -26.63
CA ALA A 379 -34.45 -26.00 -27.96
C ALA A 379 -35.21 -25.28 -29.11
N SER A 380 -34.53 -25.05 -30.23
CA SER A 380 -35.09 -25.26 -31.59
C SER A 380 -34.01 -25.56 -32.67
N THR A 381 -34.07 -26.81 -33.16
CA THR A 381 -33.76 -27.45 -34.47
C THR A 381 -32.79 -26.82 -35.52
N PRO A 382 -32.02 -27.66 -36.26
CA PRO A 382 -32.56 -28.25 -37.51
C PRO A 382 -32.28 -29.76 -37.77
N LYS A 383 -33.35 -30.46 -38.21
CA LYS A 383 -33.50 -31.58 -39.18
C LYS A 383 -32.38 -32.65 -39.30
N GLN A 384 -32.59 -33.86 -38.76
CA GLN A 384 -33.00 -35.14 -39.42
C GLN A 384 -32.08 -35.63 -40.57
N LYS A 385 -31.52 -36.87 -40.56
CA LYS A 385 -32.21 -38.18 -40.51
C LYS A 385 -31.34 -39.36 -40.01
N ALA A 386 -31.94 -40.15 -39.10
CA ALA A 386 -32.10 -41.63 -39.04
C ALA A 386 -30.84 -42.53 -39.02
N PHE A 387 -30.65 -43.52 -38.14
CA PHE A 387 -31.51 -44.58 -37.56
C PHE A 387 -30.86 -45.07 -36.22
N SER A 388 -31.38 -45.92 -35.33
CA SER A 388 -32.70 -46.38 -34.90
C SER A 388 -32.45 -47.58 -33.95
N ILE A 389 -32.91 -47.46 -32.69
CA ILE A 389 -33.39 -48.50 -31.77
C ILE A 389 -32.41 -49.62 -31.34
N SER A 390 -31.90 -49.50 -30.10
CA SER A 390 -31.98 -50.58 -29.09
C SER A 390 -31.57 -50.06 -27.71
N ALA A 391 -32.25 -50.59 -26.68
CA ALA A 391 -32.05 -50.37 -25.25
C ALA A 391 -32.76 -49.15 -24.61
N ALA A 392 -34.09 -49.16 -24.66
CA ALA A 392 -34.93 -48.45 -23.69
C ALA A 392 -35.79 -49.48 -22.94
N LEU A 393 -35.26 -50.07 -21.86
CA LEU A 393 -36.05 -50.52 -20.71
C LEU A 393 -35.19 -50.42 -19.43
N PRO A 394 -35.77 -49.92 -18.31
CA PRO A 394 -35.06 -49.77 -17.02
C PRO A 394 -35.25 -51.02 -16.15
N MET A 395 -34.19 -51.45 -15.44
CA MET A 395 -34.26 -52.44 -14.35
C MET A 395 -33.26 -52.08 -13.23
N PRO A 396 -33.51 -52.54 -11.99
CA PRO A 396 -33.30 -51.79 -10.75
C PRO A 396 -31.95 -52.06 -10.07
N CYS A 397 -31.63 -51.17 -9.14
CA CYS A 397 -30.43 -51.19 -8.30
C CYS A 397 -30.35 -52.45 -7.43
N HIS A 398 -29.22 -53.17 -7.49
CA HIS A 398 -28.65 -53.91 -6.36
C HIS A 398 -27.15 -53.63 -6.28
N GLY A 399 -26.69 -53.29 -5.07
CA GLY A 399 -25.45 -52.57 -4.84
C GLY A 399 -24.19 -53.42 -4.88
N SER A 400 -23.09 -52.75 -5.20
CA SER A 400 -21.77 -53.07 -4.67
C SER A 400 -20.96 -51.78 -4.58
N VAL A 401 -20.24 -51.68 -3.47
CA VAL A 401 -19.46 -50.55 -2.97
C VAL A 401 -18.41 -50.08 -3.98
N MET A 402 -18.22 -48.75 -4.04
CA MET A 402 -17.15 -47.94 -4.66
C MET A 402 -17.69 -46.92 -5.67
N SER A 403 -18.04 -45.73 -5.17
CA SER A 403 -18.25 -44.56 -6.01
C SER A 403 -17.77 -43.31 -5.29
N SER A 404 -16.46 -43.08 -5.40
CA SER A 404 -15.84 -41.76 -5.36
C SER A 404 -14.76 -41.83 -6.42
N LEU A 405 -14.93 -41.07 -7.51
CA LEU A 405 -13.98 -40.76 -8.60
C LEU A 405 -14.76 -40.69 -9.93
N CYS A 406 -15.50 -39.62 -10.15
CA CYS A 406 -15.87 -39.19 -11.51
C CYS A 406 -16.30 -37.71 -11.54
N LEU A 407 -15.35 -36.84 -11.19
CA LEU A 407 -15.22 -35.47 -11.71
C LEU A 407 -13.73 -35.11 -11.70
N GLN A 408 -12.91 -35.90 -12.41
CA GLN A 408 -11.57 -35.50 -12.82
C GLN A 408 -11.66 -35.04 -14.27
N SER A 409 -11.62 -33.73 -14.48
CA SER A 409 -11.31 -33.15 -15.78
C SER A 409 -10.51 -31.88 -15.51
N GLU A 410 -9.28 -31.87 -16.02
CA GLU A 410 -8.17 -30.91 -15.83
C GLU A 410 -7.32 -31.08 -14.56
N GLU A 411 -6.55 -32.17 -14.52
CA GLU A 411 -5.40 -32.29 -13.62
C GLU A 411 -4.28 -31.34 -14.10
N GLN A 412 -4.29 -30.09 -13.60
CA GLN A 412 -3.20 -29.13 -13.84
C GLN A 412 -1.86 -29.70 -13.33
N VAL A 413 -0.87 -29.75 -14.24
CA VAL A 413 0.49 -30.28 -14.04
C VAL A 413 1.09 -29.90 -12.67
N PRO A 414 1.76 -30.82 -11.95
CA PRO A 414 2.46 -30.52 -10.71
C PRO A 414 3.49 -29.39 -10.86
N PHE A 415 3.67 -28.57 -9.81
CA PHE A 415 4.60 -27.43 -9.86
C PHE A 415 6.06 -27.85 -10.12
N SER A 416 6.43 -29.06 -9.71
CA SER A 416 7.73 -29.68 -9.97
C SER A 416 8.00 -29.97 -11.46
N GLN A 417 6.95 -30.17 -12.25
CA GLN A 417 7.02 -30.45 -13.69
C GLN A 417 6.80 -29.19 -14.52
N ASN A 418 6.63 -28.02 -13.89
CA ASN A 418 6.37 -26.78 -14.57
C ASN A 418 7.68 -26.16 -15.14
N GLU A 419 7.69 -25.91 -16.45
CA GLU A 419 8.84 -25.43 -17.23
C GLU A 419 9.17 -23.94 -17.01
N TYR A 420 8.28 -23.14 -16.41
CA TYR A 420 8.56 -21.72 -16.21
C TYR A 420 9.78 -21.48 -15.30
N SER A 421 10.59 -20.47 -15.66
CA SER A 421 11.76 -20.03 -14.90
C SER A 421 11.36 -19.43 -13.55
N ALA A 422 12.25 -19.52 -12.56
CA ALA A 422 12.06 -18.90 -11.25
C ALA A 422 11.83 -17.37 -11.35
N GLN A 423 12.50 -16.72 -12.29
CA GLN A 423 12.35 -15.29 -12.56
C GLN A 423 10.94 -14.94 -13.05
N HIS A 424 10.40 -15.67 -14.04
CA HIS A 424 9.07 -15.40 -14.59
C HIS A 424 7.96 -15.64 -13.56
N ILE A 425 8.08 -16.71 -12.77
CA ILE A 425 7.15 -16.98 -11.66
C ILE A 425 7.19 -15.86 -10.63
N ALA A 426 8.39 -15.38 -10.25
CA ALA A 426 8.54 -14.26 -9.33
C ALA A 426 7.90 -12.97 -9.86
N GLN A 427 7.97 -12.69 -11.18
CA GLN A 427 7.31 -11.54 -11.79
C GLN A 427 5.78 -11.65 -11.67
N GLN A 428 5.21 -12.81 -11.98
CA GLN A 428 3.75 -12.99 -11.91
C GLN A 428 3.24 -12.98 -10.46
N LEU A 429 3.94 -13.61 -9.52
CA LEU A 429 3.61 -13.48 -8.08
C LEU A 429 3.69 -12.04 -7.60
N THR A 430 4.65 -11.26 -8.11
CA THR A 430 4.77 -9.83 -7.80
C THR A 430 3.57 -9.03 -8.32
N LEU A 431 3.11 -9.31 -9.54
CA LEU A 431 1.91 -8.66 -10.09
C LEU A 431 0.65 -9.01 -9.31
N LEU A 432 0.46 -10.28 -8.94
CA LEU A 432 -0.67 -10.73 -8.11
C LEU A 432 -0.65 -10.06 -6.72
N GLN A 433 0.52 -10.01 -6.07
CA GLN A 433 0.68 -9.36 -4.78
C GLN A 433 0.45 -7.84 -4.86
N GLN A 434 0.92 -7.19 -5.94
CA GLN A 434 0.70 -5.77 -6.20
C GLN A 434 -0.79 -5.46 -6.33
N GLU A 435 -1.54 -6.24 -7.11
CA GLU A 435 -2.97 -6.02 -7.34
C GLU A 435 -3.75 -5.98 -6.02
N MET A 436 -3.49 -6.91 -5.10
CA MET A 436 -4.14 -6.89 -3.80
C MET A 436 -3.69 -5.71 -2.92
N PHE A 437 -2.42 -5.32 -3.01
CA PHE A 437 -1.88 -4.23 -2.19
C PHE A 437 -2.40 -2.86 -2.61
N GLN A 438 -2.71 -2.65 -3.89
CA GLN A 438 -3.22 -1.39 -4.43
C GLN A 438 -4.55 -0.94 -3.81
N GLY A 439 -5.41 -1.88 -3.40
CA GLY A 439 -6.67 -1.55 -2.73
C GLY A 439 -6.53 -1.18 -1.24
N CYS A 440 -5.31 -1.20 -0.69
CA CYS A 440 -5.10 -0.97 0.73
C CYS A 440 -5.05 0.53 1.08
N HIS A 441 -5.56 0.87 2.27
CA HIS A 441 -5.49 2.20 2.83
C HIS A 441 -4.70 2.13 4.16
N PRO A 442 -3.88 3.15 4.51
CA PRO A 442 -3.12 3.21 5.77
C PRO A 442 -3.92 2.81 7.01
N VAL A 443 -5.16 3.27 7.10
CA VAL A 443 -6.08 3.00 8.22
C VAL A 443 -6.38 1.51 8.43
N HIS A 444 -6.30 0.67 7.39
CA HIS A 444 -6.53 -0.76 7.53
C HIS A 444 -5.50 -1.46 8.44
N PHE A 445 -4.35 -0.85 8.70
CA PHE A 445 -3.31 -1.40 9.58
C PHE A 445 -3.51 -1.05 11.08
N LEU A 446 -4.39 -0.11 11.39
CA LEU A 446 -4.62 0.36 12.75
C LEU A 446 -5.43 -0.64 13.58
N ASN A 447 -5.15 -0.69 14.87
CA ASN A 447 -5.79 -1.56 15.86
C ASN A 447 -5.83 -3.03 15.43
N SER A 448 -4.82 -3.48 14.66
CA SER A 448 -4.83 -4.81 14.05
C SER A 448 -4.84 -5.94 15.08
N ARG A 449 -4.30 -5.74 16.30
CA ARG A 449 -4.43 -6.72 17.41
C ARG A 449 -5.88 -6.93 17.86
N ILE A 450 -6.66 -5.86 17.90
CA ILE A 450 -8.08 -5.92 18.29
C ILE A 450 -8.89 -6.66 17.22
N GLN A 451 -8.46 -6.56 15.95
CA GLN A 451 -9.01 -7.31 14.82
C GLN A 451 -8.53 -8.78 14.77
N GLY A 452 -7.75 -9.25 15.76
CA GLY A 452 -7.29 -10.63 15.85
C GLY A 452 -5.96 -10.93 15.14
N VAL A 453 -5.28 -9.93 14.58
CA VAL A 453 -3.93 -10.10 14.00
C VAL A 453 -2.91 -10.26 15.11
N ARG A 454 -2.42 -11.49 15.31
CA ARG A 454 -1.37 -11.82 16.27
C ARG A 454 -0.06 -12.15 15.55
N ASP A 455 1.06 -11.84 16.19
CA ASP A 455 2.36 -12.35 15.76
C ASP A 455 2.33 -13.88 15.83
N LYS A 456 2.34 -14.53 14.67
CA LYS A 456 2.59 -15.97 14.55
C LYS A 456 4.08 -16.22 14.81
N VAL A 457 4.50 -16.06 16.06
CA VAL A 457 5.75 -16.69 16.50
C VAL A 457 5.55 -18.20 16.37
N LEU A 458 6.47 -18.84 15.65
CA LEU A 458 6.51 -20.27 15.32
C LEU A 458 6.00 -21.19 16.44
N SER A 459 4.72 -21.60 16.38
CA SER A 459 4.18 -22.93 16.76
C SER A 459 2.65 -22.87 16.91
N PRO A 460 1.88 -23.76 16.25
CA PRO A 460 0.45 -23.88 16.50
C PRO A 460 0.20 -24.93 17.59
N ASN A 461 0.29 -24.55 18.87
CA ASN A 461 -0.46 -25.30 19.88
C ASN A 461 -1.84 -24.67 19.99
N LYS A 462 -2.77 -25.17 19.16
CA LYS A 462 -4.21 -25.07 19.44
C LYS A 462 -4.42 -25.85 20.73
N ASN A 463 -4.46 -25.15 21.88
CA ASN A 463 -5.10 -25.52 23.15
C ASN A 463 -4.48 -24.72 24.31
N VAL A 464 -4.71 -23.40 24.37
CA VAL A 464 -4.65 -22.66 25.65
C VAL A 464 -5.76 -21.62 25.66
N SER A 465 -6.54 -21.67 26.72
CA SER A 465 -7.73 -20.87 27.02
C SER A 465 -7.49 -19.36 26.93
N GLN A 466 -8.55 -18.63 26.54
CA GLN A 466 -8.60 -17.17 26.50
C GLN A 466 -8.12 -16.52 27.82
N PRO A 467 -7.30 -15.46 27.79
CA PRO A 467 -7.10 -14.61 28.96
C PRO A 467 -8.23 -13.57 29.06
N ILE A 468 -8.67 -13.35 30.29
CA ILE A 468 -9.64 -12.33 30.73
C ILE A 468 -9.18 -10.92 30.30
N PRO A 469 -10.05 -10.04 29.76
CA PRO A 469 -9.66 -8.69 29.38
C PRO A 469 -9.39 -7.83 30.63
N ALA A 470 -8.25 -7.15 30.62
CA ALA A 470 -7.89 -6.14 31.62
C ALA A 470 -8.85 -4.94 31.52
N ALA A 471 -9.40 -4.52 32.66
CA ALA A 471 -10.21 -3.33 32.78
C ALA A 471 -9.34 -2.07 32.63
N GLY A 472 -9.55 -1.29 31.56
CA GLY A 472 -8.95 0.01 31.39
C GLY A 472 -9.05 0.55 29.96
N GLY A 473 -10.04 1.42 29.72
CA GLY A 473 -10.15 2.22 28.49
C GLY A 473 -10.74 1.50 27.28
N ARG A 474 -12.08 1.41 27.21
CA ARG A 474 -12.79 1.07 25.96
C ARG A 474 -12.48 2.13 24.90
N GLY A 475 -11.63 1.79 23.92
CA GLY A 475 -11.65 2.46 22.63
C GLY A 475 -13.00 2.22 21.95
N VAL A 476 -13.59 3.27 21.39
CA VAL A 476 -14.90 3.27 20.73
C VAL A 476 -14.78 2.60 19.34
N LEU A 477 -14.56 1.29 19.35
CA LEU A 477 -14.75 0.41 18.21
C LEU A 477 -15.56 -0.79 18.69
N VAL A 478 -16.82 -0.55 19.00
CA VAL A 478 -17.84 -1.59 19.00
C VAL A 478 -18.81 -1.22 17.91
N GLN A 479 -18.59 -1.76 16.71
CA GLN A 479 -19.67 -1.95 15.76
C GLN A 479 -19.52 -3.29 15.02
N GLU A 480 -20.58 -4.06 15.22
CA GLU A 480 -21.08 -5.30 14.62
C GLU A 480 -20.51 -5.79 13.28
N GLY A 481 -20.27 -7.11 13.24
CA GLY A 481 -20.08 -7.89 12.03
C GLY A 481 -18.62 -8.06 11.64
N ALA A 482 -18.10 -9.28 11.76
CA ALA A 482 -16.79 -9.67 11.21
C ALA A 482 -16.81 -9.52 9.67
N ALA A 483 -16.61 -8.31 9.18
CA ALA A 483 -16.28 -8.05 7.79
C ALA A 483 -14.77 -8.26 7.63
N ASP A 484 -14.36 -9.23 6.81
CA ASP A 484 -12.96 -9.48 6.48
C ASP A 484 -12.28 -8.17 6.07
N THR A 485 -11.37 -7.68 6.91
CA THR A 485 -10.68 -6.42 6.65
C THR A 485 -9.72 -6.59 5.46
N PHE A 486 -9.39 -5.49 4.78
CA PHE A 486 -8.37 -5.52 3.69
C PHE A 486 -7.04 -6.10 4.19
N LEU A 487 -6.64 -5.77 5.42
CA LEU A 487 -5.47 -6.34 6.05
C LEU A 487 -5.60 -7.86 6.18
N GLN A 488 -6.72 -8.36 6.71
CA GLN A 488 -6.95 -9.80 6.88
C GLN A 488 -6.87 -10.55 5.55
N ARG A 489 -7.35 -9.97 4.44
CA ARG A 489 -7.17 -10.54 3.09
C ARG A 489 -5.70 -10.64 2.69
N LEU A 490 -4.89 -9.59 2.92
CA LEU A 490 -3.46 -9.61 2.65
C LEU A 490 -2.72 -10.68 3.49
N LEU A 491 -3.07 -10.80 4.77
CA LEU A 491 -2.47 -11.80 5.67
C LEU A 491 -2.88 -13.21 5.27
N THR A 492 -4.16 -13.44 4.96
CA THR A 492 -4.68 -14.74 4.49
C THR A 492 -4.03 -15.16 3.18
N HIS A 493 -3.83 -14.23 2.25
CA HIS A 493 -3.09 -14.52 1.02
C HIS A 493 -1.64 -14.92 1.32
N ALA A 494 -0.94 -14.16 2.18
CA ALA A 494 0.43 -14.48 2.56
C ALA A 494 0.54 -15.86 3.22
N ASP A 495 -0.42 -16.21 4.09
CA ASP A 495 -0.54 -17.55 4.67
C ASP A 495 -0.78 -18.62 3.61
N SER A 496 -1.67 -18.36 2.65
CA SER A 496 -2.02 -19.29 1.57
C SER A 496 -0.81 -19.57 0.67
N VAL A 497 -0.04 -18.54 0.30
CA VAL A 497 1.20 -18.70 -0.48
C VAL A 497 2.24 -19.49 0.33
N THR A 498 2.39 -19.18 1.61
CA THR A 498 3.31 -19.88 2.51
C THR A 498 2.95 -21.37 2.60
N ASN A 499 1.68 -21.68 2.82
CA ASN A 499 1.18 -23.05 2.96
C ASN A 499 1.27 -23.83 1.64
N TRP A 500 0.95 -23.18 0.51
CA TRP A 500 1.13 -23.75 -0.82
C TRP A 500 2.57 -24.19 -1.07
N ILE A 501 3.55 -23.32 -0.83
CA ILE A 501 4.96 -23.63 -1.04
C ILE A 501 5.39 -24.80 -0.15
N SER A 502 5.04 -24.79 1.14
CA SER A 502 5.38 -25.89 2.05
C SER A 502 4.74 -27.21 1.62
N ALA A 503 3.46 -27.21 1.24
CA ALA A 503 2.75 -28.40 0.79
C ALA A 503 3.36 -28.99 -0.50
N GLU A 504 3.67 -28.15 -1.50
CA GLU A 504 4.31 -28.61 -2.76
C GLU A 504 5.64 -29.33 -2.51
N ILE A 505 6.44 -28.83 -1.57
CA ILE A 505 7.73 -29.45 -1.23
C ILE A 505 7.51 -30.80 -0.56
N VAL A 506 6.58 -30.88 0.41
CA VAL A 506 6.32 -32.10 1.19
C VAL A 506 5.64 -33.18 0.36
N ILE A 507 4.76 -32.83 -0.58
CA ILE A 507 4.06 -33.77 -1.46
C ILE A 507 5.02 -34.47 -2.44
N CYS A 508 6.19 -33.91 -2.74
CA CYS A 508 7.11 -34.53 -3.70
C CYS A 508 7.58 -35.93 -3.29
N ASP A 509 7.52 -36.86 -4.23
CA ASP A 509 7.80 -38.30 -4.00
C ASP A 509 9.29 -38.65 -3.92
N SER A 510 10.19 -37.71 -4.24
CA SER A 510 11.64 -37.96 -4.22
C SER A 510 12.45 -36.82 -3.64
N VAL A 511 13.54 -37.17 -2.94
CA VAL A 511 14.51 -36.21 -2.39
C VAL A 511 15.14 -35.34 -3.49
N LYS A 512 15.31 -35.88 -4.70
CA LYS A 512 15.85 -35.16 -5.86
C LYS A 512 14.87 -34.08 -6.36
N SER A 513 13.59 -34.41 -6.52
CA SER A 513 12.56 -33.43 -6.90
C SER A 513 12.36 -32.38 -5.81
N GLN A 514 12.45 -32.77 -4.53
CA GLN A 514 12.42 -31.83 -3.41
C GLN A 514 13.58 -30.86 -3.44
N ALA A 515 14.82 -31.33 -3.64
CA ALA A 515 15.99 -30.46 -3.75
C ALA A 515 15.87 -29.49 -4.93
N ALA A 516 15.30 -29.94 -6.06
CA ALA A 516 15.03 -29.08 -7.21
C ALA A 516 13.98 -28.00 -6.90
N LEU A 517 12.89 -28.34 -6.21
CA LEU A 517 11.87 -27.38 -5.79
C LEU A 517 12.39 -26.38 -4.75
N LEU A 518 13.12 -26.85 -3.72
CA LEU A 518 13.77 -25.99 -2.73
C LEU A 518 14.68 -24.97 -3.42
N THR A 519 15.49 -25.43 -4.38
CA THR A 519 16.33 -24.56 -5.20
C THR A 519 15.49 -23.54 -5.98
N LYS A 520 14.42 -23.98 -6.65
CA LYS A 520 13.53 -23.11 -7.44
C LYS A 520 12.88 -22.03 -6.57
N TYR A 521 12.33 -22.39 -5.40
CA TYR A 521 11.72 -21.43 -4.48
C TYR A 521 12.72 -20.46 -3.85
N LEU A 522 13.94 -20.91 -3.51
CA LEU A 522 14.99 -20.00 -3.06
C LEU A 522 15.35 -18.95 -4.12
N TRP A 523 15.45 -19.35 -5.39
CA TRP A 523 15.64 -18.39 -6.48
C TRP A 523 14.45 -17.44 -6.66
N ILE A 524 13.21 -17.92 -6.55
CA ILE A 524 12.01 -17.07 -6.55
C ILE A 524 12.14 -16.02 -5.42
N GLY A 525 12.45 -16.45 -4.19
CA GLY A 525 12.67 -15.57 -3.04
C GLY A 525 13.77 -14.53 -3.29
N LYS A 526 14.90 -14.94 -3.89
CA LYS A 526 16.01 -14.03 -4.25
C LYS A 526 15.60 -12.99 -5.28
N HIS A 527 14.86 -13.37 -6.32
CA HIS A 527 14.34 -12.44 -7.32
C HIS A 527 13.36 -11.44 -6.68
N CYS A 528 12.42 -11.92 -5.86
CA CYS A 528 11.49 -11.06 -5.13
C CYS A 528 12.22 -10.06 -4.23
N TYR A 529 13.21 -10.50 -3.46
CA TYR A 529 14.05 -9.62 -2.64
C TYR A 529 14.76 -8.56 -3.49
N LYS A 530 15.45 -8.96 -4.56
CA LYS A 530 16.18 -8.03 -5.45
C LYS A 530 15.27 -6.97 -6.07
N TRP A 531 14.02 -7.34 -6.36
CA TRP A 531 13.02 -6.42 -6.90
C TRP A 531 12.21 -5.70 -5.84
N ARG A 532 12.57 -5.79 -4.56
CA ARG A 532 11.86 -5.15 -3.43
C ARG A 532 10.41 -5.63 -3.25
N ASN A 533 10.08 -6.83 -3.74
CA ASN A 533 8.89 -7.56 -3.33
C ASN A 533 9.19 -8.33 -2.03
N PHE A 534 9.24 -7.59 -0.92
CA PHE A 534 9.50 -8.16 0.40
C PHE A 534 8.33 -9.02 0.89
N ALA A 535 7.10 -8.73 0.47
CA ALA A 535 5.92 -9.55 0.78
C ALA A 535 6.13 -11.02 0.38
N THR A 536 6.36 -11.28 -0.91
CA THR A 536 6.54 -12.66 -1.40
C THR A 536 7.86 -13.26 -0.94
N ALA A 537 8.93 -12.47 -0.81
CA ALA A 537 10.19 -12.97 -0.25
C ALA A 537 10.02 -13.53 1.18
N MET A 538 9.25 -12.83 2.04
CA MET A 538 8.96 -13.30 3.40
C MET A 538 8.01 -14.50 3.43
N GLN A 539 7.06 -14.61 2.48
CA GLN A 539 6.20 -15.79 2.32
C GLN A 539 7.02 -17.04 1.95
N VAL A 540 7.94 -16.90 1.00
CA VAL A 540 8.89 -17.97 0.62
C VAL A 540 9.74 -18.37 1.82
N LEU A 541 10.35 -17.40 2.52
CA LEU A 541 11.15 -17.68 3.71
C LEU A 541 10.32 -18.42 4.78
N GLY A 542 9.12 -17.92 5.10
CA GLY A 542 8.24 -18.56 6.07
C GLY A 542 7.88 -20.01 5.72
N ALA A 543 7.71 -20.32 4.42
CA ALA A 543 7.42 -21.66 3.95
C ALA A 543 8.60 -22.62 4.11
N LEU A 544 9.81 -22.12 3.84
CA LEU A 544 11.06 -22.87 3.99
C LEU A 544 11.46 -23.05 5.46
N GLU A 545 11.04 -22.13 6.33
CA GLU A 545 11.25 -22.21 7.77
C GLU A 545 10.19 -23.03 8.52
N ASN A 546 9.17 -23.51 7.81
CA ASN A 546 8.21 -24.46 8.35
C ASN A 546 8.95 -25.68 8.95
N VAL A 547 8.52 -26.09 10.15
CA VAL A 547 9.20 -27.13 10.94
C VAL A 547 9.38 -28.43 10.17
N ILE A 548 8.37 -28.84 9.39
CA ILE A 548 8.41 -30.07 8.59
C ILE A 548 9.38 -29.90 7.43
N VAL A 549 9.28 -28.80 6.70
CA VAL A 549 10.13 -28.51 5.55
C VAL A 549 11.60 -28.46 5.96
N ARG A 550 11.93 -27.83 7.10
CA ARG A 550 13.30 -27.77 7.64
C ARG A 550 13.90 -29.14 7.98
N GLN A 551 13.08 -30.13 8.26
CA GLN A 551 13.53 -31.48 8.64
C GLN A 551 13.79 -32.39 7.45
N LEU A 552 13.45 -31.97 6.22
CA LEU A 552 13.60 -32.80 5.02
C LEU A 552 15.08 -33.14 4.73
N PRO A 553 15.39 -34.38 4.29
CA PRO A 553 16.75 -34.75 3.93
C PRO A 553 17.28 -33.99 2.69
N ALA A 554 16.39 -33.43 1.87
CA ALA A 554 16.69 -32.72 0.63
C ALA A 554 17.64 -31.53 0.80
N TRP A 555 17.66 -30.88 1.97
CA TRP A 555 18.57 -29.76 2.27
C TRP A 555 20.05 -30.12 2.10
N LYS A 556 20.43 -31.39 2.31
CA LYS A 556 21.81 -31.88 2.16
C LYS A 556 22.28 -31.93 0.71
N HIS A 557 21.35 -31.90 -0.25
CA HIS A 557 21.64 -31.98 -1.68
C HIS A 557 21.70 -30.60 -2.34
N LEU A 558 21.50 -29.51 -1.57
CA LEU A 558 21.61 -28.15 -2.08
C LEU A 558 23.07 -27.70 -2.12
N THR A 559 23.39 -26.82 -3.07
CA THR A 559 24.72 -26.23 -3.19
C THR A 559 24.91 -25.10 -2.17
N SER A 560 26.17 -24.77 -1.82
CA SER A 560 26.48 -23.65 -0.90
C SER A 560 25.83 -22.35 -1.35
N LYS A 561 25.96 -22.03 -2.64
CA LYS A 561 25.37 -20.83 -3.25
C LYS A 561 23.86 -20.72 -3.03
N VAL A 562 23.13 -21.83 -2.99
CA VAL A 562 21.67 -21.84 -2.77
C VAL A 562 21.34 -21.68 -1.29
N LEU A 563 22.14 -22.29 -0.39
CA LEU A 563 21.98 -22.11 1.05
C LEU A 563 22.30 -20.67 1.49
N GLU A 564 23.28 -20.01 0.86
CA GLU A 564 23.59 -18.60 1.10
C GLU A 564 22.37 -17.69 0.83
N ILE A 565 21.54 -18.02 -0.16
CA ILE A 565 20.28 -17.30 -0.42
C ILE A 565 19.34 -17.36 0.78
N LEU A 566 19.26 -18.52 1.45
CA LEU A 566 18.40 -18.67 2.62
C LEU A 566 18.89 -17.78 3.78
N GLU A 567 20.21 -17.72 3.99
CA GLU A 567 20.78 -16.84 5.02
C GLU A 567 20.62 -15.36 4.66
N GLU A 568 20.78 -14.99 3.38
CA GLU A 568 20.46 -13.64 2.89
C GLU A 568 19.00 -13.26 3.23
N LEU A 569 18.04 -14.15 2.94
CA LEU A 569 16.62 -13.89 3.23
C LEU A 569 16.34 -13.77 4.75
N ARG A 570 17.02 -14.56 5.59
CA ARG A 570 16.92 -14.42 7.06
C ARG A 570 17.46 -13.08 7.54
N ALA A 571 18.62 -12.67 7.05
CA ALA A 571 19.20 -11.37 7.38
C ALA A 571 18.25 -10.22 6.98
N VAL A 572 17.62 -10.32 5.80
CA VAL A 572 16.59 -9.36 5.35
C VAL A 572 15.40 -9.35 6.31
N GLN A 573 14.91 -10.51 6.78
CA GLN A 573 13.81 -10.54 7.75
C GLN A 573 14.17 -9.81 9.05
N VAL A 574 15.39 -10.01 9.56
CA VAL A 574 15.87 -9.32 10.78
C VAL A 574 15.92 -7.82 10.55
N PHE A 575 16.51 -7.38 9.44
CA PHE A 575 16.58 -5.97 9.05
C PHE A 575 15.20 -5.31 8.92
N LEU A 576 14.25 -5.97 8.25
CA LEU A 576 12.89 -5.45 8.10
C LEU A 576 12.16 -5.33 9.44
N LYS A 577 12.49 -6.16 10.42
CA LYS A 577 11.89 -6.15 11.76
C LYS A 577 12.55 -5.16 12.72
N SER A 578 13.77 -4.70 12.44
CA SER A 578 14.51 -3.83 13.37
C SER A 578 14.16 -2.34 13.26
N ASP A 579 13.79 -1.88 12.07
CA ASP A 579 13.49 -0.47 11.80
C ASP A 579 12.17 -0.37 11.01
N ASP A 580 11.24 0.43 11.53
CA ASP A 580 9.90 0.63 10.98
C ASP A 580 9.88 1.48 9.71
N LEU A 581 10.99 2.17 9.40
CA LEU A 581 11.16 3.05 8.24
C LEU A 581 12.27 2.57 7.29
N CYS A 582 12.86 1.40 7.50
CA CYS A 582 14.00 0.90 6.72
C CYS A 582 13.77 0.87 5.20
N LEU A 583 12.51 0.68 4.77
CA LEU A 583 12.12 0.63 3.37
C LEU A 583 11.99 2.01 2.71
N MET A 584 11.94 3.08 3.51
CA MET A 584 11.74 4.46 3.06
C MET A 584 13.06 5.18 2.71
N GLY A 585 14.21 4.52 2.90
CA GLY A 585 15.51 5.03 2.48
C GLY A 585 15.64 5.20 0.96
N GLY A 586 16.31 6.28 0.53
CA GLY A 586 16.58 6.61 -0.89
C GLY A 586 16.16 8.05 -1.28
N GLN A 587 16.47 8.44 -2.51
CA GLN A 587 16.10 9.75 -3.06
C GLN A 587 14.57 9.91 -3.16
N ARG A 588 14.04 11.05 -2.71
CA ARG A 588 12.59 11.34 -2.65
C ARG A 588 11.88 11.29 -4.01
N THR A 589 12.60 11.60 -5.07
CA THR A 589 12.06 11.81 -6.43
C THR A 589 12.07 10.57 -7.32
N GLN A 590 12.75 9.49 -6.94
CA GLN A 590 12.84 8.24 -7.72
C GLN A 590 12.75 7.01 -6.82
N ARG A 591 11.55 6.73 -6.32
CA ARG A 591 11.29 5.54 -5.53
C ARG A 591 11.08 4.32 -6.40
N ARG A 592 11.88 3.28 -6.14
CA ARG A 592 11.73 1.97 -6.77
C ARG A 592 10.40 1.33 -6.31
N PRO A 593 9.68 0.61 -7.20
CA PRO A 593 8.49 -0.12 -6.80
C PRO A 593 8.84 -1.08 -5.65
N THR A 594 7.97 -1.13 -4.64
CA THR A 594 8.23 -1.87 -3.40
C THR A 594 6.92 -2.50 -2.92
N LEU A 595 6.94 -3.79 -2.55
CA LEU A 595 5.81 -4.44 -1.86
C LEU A 595 6.26 -4.83 -0.44
N PRO A 596 5.80 -4.12 0.60
CA PRO A 596 6.16 -4.44 1.98
C PRO A 596 5.46 -5.72 2.45
N SER A 597 6.09 -6.44 3.37
CA SER A 597 5.39 -7.51 4.10
C SER A 597 4.31 -6.91 4.99
N ALA A 598 3.03 -7.22 4.69
CA ALA A 598 1.90 -6.75 5.48
C ALA A 598 1.99 -7.18 6.96
N HIS A 599 2.55 -8.37 7.22
CA HIS A 599 2.79 -8.87 8.57
C HIS A 599 3.79 -7.99 9.34
N ILE A 600 4.93 -7.66 8.73
CA ILE A 600 5.98 -6.85 9.38
C ILE A 600 5.51 -5.40 9.55
N LEU A 601 4.83 -4.83 8.55
CA LEU A 601 4.26 -3.49 8.67
C LEU A 601 3.21 -3.43 9.79
N ALA A 602 2.32 -4.42 9.89
CA ALA A 602 1.37 -4.52 10.99
C ALA A 602 2.08 -4.66 12.34
N MET A 603 3.13 -5.48 12.44
CA MET A 603 3.94 -5.62 13.64
C MET A 603 4.50 -4.27 14.13
N HIS A 604 5.07 -3.46 13.23
CA HIS A 604 5.60 -2.13 13.56
C HIS A 604 4.51 -1.17 14.07
N VAL A 605 3.36 -1.12 13.40
CA VAL A 605 2.20 -0.33 13.85
C VAL A 605 1.74 -0.79 15.22
N GLN A 606 1.65 -2.10 15.44
CA GLN A 606 1.24 -2.66 16.72
C GLN A 606 2.22 -2.34 17.85
N GLN A 607 3.53 -2.32 17.59
CA GLN A 607 4.53 -1.92 18.57
C GLN A 607 4.34 -0.46 18.99
N LEU A 608 4.07 0.43 18.02
CA LEU A 608 3.74 1.82 18.31
C LEU A 608 2.40 1.97 19.03
N GLU A 609 1.44 1.06 18.87
CA GLU A 609 0.16 1.09 19.58
C GLU A 609 0.29 0.70 21.07
N ILE A 610 1.37 0.04 21.50
CA ILE A 610 1.57 -0.39 22.89
C ILE A 610 1.56 0.80 23.87
N GLY A 611 0.88 0.63 25.00
CA GLY A 611 0.78 1.62 26.08
C GLY A 611 -0.33 2.67 25.87
N ALA A 612 -0.53 3.52 26.88
CA ALA A 612 -1.64 4.48 26.88
C ALA A 612 -1.47 5.59 25.83
N PHE A 613 -2.52 5.84 25.05
CA PHE A 613 -2.64 6.98 24.13
C PHE A 613 -2.89 8.30 24.85
N THR A 614 -3.32 8.27 26.10
CA THR A 614 -3.60 9.45 26.91
C THR A 614 -2.54 9.66 27.98
N LEU A 615 -2.39 10.92 28.38
CA LEU A 615 -1.71 11.35 29.59
C LEU A 615 -2.63 11.16 30.80
N THR A 616 -2.10 11.31 32.01
CA THR A 616 -2.89 11.30 33.27
C THR A 616 -3.95 12.41 33.30
N THR A 617 -3.76 13.48 32.53
CA THR A 617 -4.72 14.57 32.36
C THR A 617 -5.90 14.21 31.45
N GLY A 618 -5.87 13.06 30.77
CA GLY A 618 -6.84 12.67 29.75
C GLY A 618 -6.55 13.20 28.35
N ALA A 619 -5.54 14.07 28.18
CA ALA A 619 -5.10 14.55 26.87
C ALA A 619 -4.41 13.45 26.05
N TYR A 620 -4.66 13.40 24.74
CA TYR A 620 -4.08 12.43 23.82
C TYR A 620 -2.65 12.83 23.41
N LYS A 621 -1.73 11.87 23.42
CA LYS A 621 -0.32 12.04 23.06
C LYS A 621 -0.16 12.14 21.55
N TRP A 622 -0.02 13.36 21.04
CA TRP A 622 0.10 13.63 19.61
C TRP A 622 1.36 13.01 19.00
N ASN A 623 2.50 13.01 19.69
CA ASN A 623 3.73 12.38 19.17
C ASN A 623 3.52 10.91 18.83
N LYS A 624 2.77 10.17 19.66
CA LYS A 624 2.47 8.76 19.43
C LYS A 624 1.63 8.59 18.16
N LEU A 625 0.60 9.40 18.01
CA LEU A 625 -0.28 9.41 16.83
C LEU A 625 0.51 9.80 15.57
N ARG A 626 1.37 10.83 15.65
CA ARG A 626 2.26 11.27 14.58
C ARG A 626 3.19 10.16 14.12
N SER A 627 3.82 9.42 15.05
CA SER A 627 4.68 8.27 14.70
C SER A 627 3.89 7.17 14.00
N ILE A 628 2.70 6.83 14.49
CA ILE A 628 1.83 5.83 13.83
C ILE A 628 1.46 6.30 12.43
N ALA A 629 1.02 7.56 12.27
CA ALA A 629 0.69 8.15 10.98
C ALA A 629 1.85 8.08 9.98
N LYS A 630 3.08 8.33 10.45
CA LYS A 630 4.30 8.22 9.65
C LYS A 630 4.57 6.79 9.19
N VAL A 631 4.36 5.79 10.05
CA VAL A 631 4.55 4.39 9.66
C VAL A 631 3.48 3.94 8.66
N VAL A 632 2.20 4.25 8.89
CA VAL A 632 1.13 3.79 8.01
C VAL A 632 1.08 4.54 6.67
N SER A 633 1.57 5.78 6.60
CA SER A 633 1.63 6.54 5.34
C SER A 633 2.52 5.89 4.29
N GLN A 634 3.46 5.02 4.70
CA GLN A 634 4.27 4.20 3.81
C GLN A 634 3.42 3.35 2.84
N VAL A 635 2.21 2.95 3.24
CA VAL A 635 1.30 2.16 2.38
C VAL A 635 1.03 2.88 1.06
N HIS A 636 0.60 4.14 1.13
CA HIS A 636 0.36 4.94 -0.06
C HIS A 636 1.67 5.27 -0.80
N ALA A 637 2.75 5.45 -0.05
CA ALA A 637 4.07 5.70 -0.62
C ALA A 637 4.57 4.55 -1.52
N PHE A 638 4.26 3.30 -1.14
CA PHE A 638 4.60 2.12 -1.92
C PHE A 638 3.60 1.81 -3.03
N GLN A 639 2.45 2.49 -3.07
CA GLN A 639 1.44 2.34 -4.13
C GLN A 639 1.68 3.25 -5.33
N GLU A 640 2.47 4.32 -5.19
CA GLU A 640 2.72 5.30 -6.27
C GLU A 640 3.42 4.68 -7.48
N THR A 641 4.46 3.88 -7.24
CA THR A 641 5.27 3.26 -8.30
C THR A 641 4.86 1.81 -8.49
N LEU A 642 4.28 1.50 -9.65
CA LEU A 642 3.91 0.13 -10.04
C LEU A 642 5.06 -0.62 -10.68
N TYR A 643 5.07 -1.94 -10.52
CA TYR A 643 5.94 -2.84 -11.27
C TYR A 643 5.56 -2.84 -12.76
N PRO A 644 6.55 -2.67 -13.65
CA PRO A 644 6.33 -2.54 -15.10
C PRO A 644 6.23 -3.88 -15.84
N TYR A 645 5.98 -4.99 -15.13
CA TYR A 645 5.95 -6.32 -15.76
C TYR A 645 4.68 -6.55 -16.60
N LYS A 646 4.80 -7.40 -17.62
CA LYS A 646 3.66 -7.83 -18.43
C LYS A 646 2.93 -8.99 -17.74
N PRO A 647 1.59 -8.94 -17.59
CA PRO A 647 0.83 -10.03 -17.01
C PRO A 647 0.76 -11.21 -17.97
N ASP A 648 1.14 -12.39 -17.49
CA ASP A 648 0.93 -13.68 -18.13
C ASP A 648 -0.31 -14.32 -17.51
N ARG A 649 -1.43 -14.30 -18.24
CA ARG A 649 -2.74 -14.68 -17.68
C ARG A 649 -2.85 -16.18 -17.42
N ASP A 650 -2.22 -17.01 -18.24
CA ASP A 650 -2.27 -18.46 -18.10
C ASP A 650 -1.45 -18.88 -16.87
N LEU A 651 -0.25 -18.32 -16.72
CA LEU A 651 0.57 -18.56 -15.53
C LEU A 651 -0.10 -18.02 -14.25
N GLN A 652 -0.69 -16.83 -14.30
CA GLN A 652 -1.43 -16.27 -13.16
C GLN A 652 -2.61 -17.16 -12.75
N ALA A 653 -3.41 -17.64 -13.72
CA ALA A 653 -4.53 -18.54 -13.46
C ALA A 653 -4.06 -19.87 -12.85
N TYR A 654 -2.99 -20.45 -13.40
CA TYR A 654 -2.35 -21.65 -12.84
C TYR A 654 -1.88 -21.42 -11.40
N LEU A 655 -1.11 -20.36 -11.13
CA LEU A 655 -0.62 -20.05 -9.78
C LEU A 655 -1.77 -19.83 -8.80
N HIS A 656 -2.80 -19.07 -9.19
CA HIS A 656 -3.97 -18.83 -8.36
C HIS A 656 -4.72 -20.12 -8.01
N SER A 657 -4.93 -21.00 -8.99
CA SER A 657 -5.55 -22.33 -8.81
C SER A 657 -4.75 -23.18 -7.82
N ARG A 658 -3.42 -23.27 -8.01
CA ARG A 658 -2.54 -24.04 -7.10
C ARG A 658 -2.53 -23.49 -5.68
N ILE A 659 -2.38 -22.16 -5.52
CA ILE A 659 -2.39 -21.50 -4.21
C ILE A 659 -3.72 -21.77 -3.50
N THR A 660 -4.84 -21.58 -4.19
CA THR A 660 -6.18 -21.78 -3.60
C THR A 660 -6.39 -23.23 -3.16
N ARG A 661 -5.96 -24.19 -3.99
CA ARG A 661 -6.12 -25.61 -3.69
C ARG A 661 -5.31 -26.06 -2.48
N LEU A 662 -4.10 -25.53 -2.30
CA LEU A 662 -3.19 -25.89 -1.21
C LEU A 662 -3.22 -24.91 -0.03
N ALA A 663 -4.04 -23.86 -0.08
CA ALA A 663 -4.08 -22.80 0.93
C ALA A 663 -4.30 -23.31 2.36
N ASN A 664 -5.17 -24.31 2.52
CA ASN A 664 -5.57 -24.85 3.83
C ASN A 664 -5.17 -26.32 4.03
N SER A 665 -4.22 -26.82 3.25
CA SER A 665 -3.73 -28.19 3.41
C SER A 665 -2.98 -28.37 4.72
N ASP A 666 -3.23 -29.48 5.42
CA ASP A 666 -2.50 -29.82 6.64
C ASP A 666 -1.15 -30.45 6.29
N ILE A 667 -0.08 -29.66 6.45
CA ILE A 667 1.28 -30.09 6.12
C ILE A 667 1.71 -31.31 6.95
N HIS A 668 1.21 -31.45 8.19
CA HIS A 668 1.54 -32.63 9.02
C HIS A 668 0.94 -33.91 8.46
N LEU A 669 -0.31 -33.85 7.99
CA LEU A 669 -0.95 -34.99 7.35
C LEU A 669 -0.25 -35.34 6.02
N LEU A 670 0.04 -34.33 5.19
CA LEU A 670 0.77 -34.54 3.94
C LEU A 670 2.17 -35.15 4.15
N ALA A 671 2.84 -34.79 5.24
CA ALA A 671 4.13 -35.36 5.60
C ALA A 671 4.03 -36.81 6.06
N ALA A 672 2.95 -37.16 6.78
CA ALA A 672 2.71 -38.53 7.24
C ALA A 672 2.34 -39.48 6.10
N ASP A 673 1.57 -39.00 5.13
CA ASP A 673 1.18 -39.79 3.95
C ASP A 673 2.38 -40.04 3.00
N ASN A 674 3.43 -39.21 3.08
CA ASN A 674 4.64 -39.34 2.28
C ASN A 674 5.78 -40.03 3.06
N ASP A 675 5.63 -41.35 3.24
CA ASP A 675 6.55 -42.25 3.95
C ASP A 675 8.03 -42.15 3.48
N ALA A 676 8.28 -41.76 2.23
CA ALA A 676 9.62 -41.67 1.66
C ALA A 676 10.53 -40.62 2.34
N ASN A 677 9.93 -39.62 3.00
CA ASN A 677 10.64 -38.43 3.48
C ASN A 677 11.16 -38.53 4.91
N PHE A 678 10.51 -39.33 5.77
CA PHE A 678 10.74 -39.32 7.22
C PHE A 678 11.15 -40.67 7.82
N GLN A 679 11.08 -41.79 7.08
CA GLN A 679 11.42 -43.12 7.61
C GLN A 679 12.91 -43.32 7.99
N GLN A 680 13.85 -42.56 7.39
CA GLN A 680 15.28 -42.71 7.72
C GLN A 680 15.64 -42.37 9.18
N SER A 681 14.85 -41.53 9.86
CA SER A 681 15.06 -41.17 11.26
C SER A 681 14.41 -42.17 12.22
N SER A 682 13.18 -42.64 11.92
CA SER A 682 12.46 -43.59 12.76
C SER A 682 13.10 -44.98 12.78
N GLU A 683 13.63 -45.46 11.64
CA GLU A 683 14.42 -46.69 11.57
C GLU A 683 15.72 -46.60 12.38
N ARG A 684 16.39 -45.45 12.36
CA ARG A 684 17.60 -45.22 13.17
C ARG A 684 17.29 -45.21 14.67
N GLN A 685 16.16 -44.63 15.06
CA GLN A 685 15.70 -44.58 16.45
C GLN A 685 15.24 -45.96 16.94
N THR A 686 14.46 -46.71 16.16
CA THR A 686 14.08 -48.09 16.47
C THR A 686 15.27 -49.03 16.48
N ARG A 687 16.23 -48.91 15.55
CA ARG A 687 17.50 -49.67 15.61
C ARG A 687 18.32 -49.31 16.83
N ARG A 688 18.37 -48.04 17.26
CA ARG A 688 19.01 -47.65 18.53
C ARG A 688 18.31 -48.26 19.73
N ILE A 689 16.99 -48.14 19.84
CA ILE A 689 16.20 -48.70 20.95
C ILE A 689 16.37 -50.22 20.98
N HIS A 690 16.27 -50.89 19.82
CA HIS A 690 16.47 -52.32 19.69
C HIS A 690 17.90 -52.76 20.06
N ASN A 691 18.93 -52.02 19.63
CA ASN A 691 20.31 -52.29 20.02
C ASN A 691 20.56 -52.03 21.51
N THR A 692 19.83 -51.10 22.12
CA THR A 692 19.92 -50.82 23.56
C THR A 692 19.24 -51.93 24.35
N LEU A 693 18.03 -52.36 23.94
CA LEU A 693 17.31 -53.50 24.50
C LEU A 693 18.09 -54.82 24.36
N LYS A 694 18.77 -55.03 23.22
CA LYS A 694 19.61 -56.21 22.99
C LYS A 694 20.83 -56.22 23.91
N ARG A 695 21.41 -55.04 24.18
CA ARG A 695 22.54 -54.87 25.11
C ARG A 695 22.13 -55.09 26.57
N VAL A 696 20.93 -54.62 26.95
CA VAL A 696 20.32 -54.86 28.26
C VAL A 696 19.98 -56.34 28.43
N LYS A 697 19.41 -57.00 27.42
CA LYS A 697 19.11 -58.45 27.48
C LYS A 697 20.38 -59.32 27.63
N ALA A 698 21.49 -58.90 27.02
CA ALA A 698 22.79 -59.57 27.15
C ALA A 698 23.49 -59.32 28.50
N THR A 699 23.00 -58.40 29.32
CA THR A 699 23.51 -58.16 30.70
C THR A 699 22.72 -58.92 31.76
N PHE A 700 21.62 -59.59 31.39
CA PHE A 700 20.78 -60.43 32.26
C PHE A 700 20.83 -61.92 31.91
N GLN A 701 21.72 -62.33 31.00
CA GLN A 701 22.16 -63.72 30.78
C GLN A 701 23.59 -63.84 31.29
#